data_AF-A0A523QTF4-F1
#
_entry.id   AF-A0A523QTF4-F1
#
_cell.length_a   1.000
_cell.length_b   1.000
_cell.length_c   1.000
_cell.angle_alpha   90.00
_cell.angle_beta   90.00
_cell.angle_gamma   90.00
#
_symmetry.space_group_name_H-M   'P 1'
#
loop_
_entity.id
_entity.type
_entity.pdbx_description
1 polymer ?
#
loop_
_entity_poly.entity_id
_entity_poly.type
_entity_poly.pdbx_seq_one_letter_code
_entity_poly.pdbx_strand_id
1 'polypeptide(L)'
;NEKRTPIAVVGMACLFPGAPDLIKFWQNIINKVDATCEVPGGRWIVEPDSMYHSDPWPDKTFSKRACLINDFEFDPEGIDIDENLLKELDPLYHLVLHTGREALSSCSTTSLNKEKIGTVLAAIALPTEASSSITRKILGASFEEKLFGDSLSKIDKSLSREQCLAGRVTSLPGAILAEGLGLGGGSYTLDAACASSLYAVKLACDELWSFRADAMLAGGISRPESLYTQVGFSQLRALSPSGRCAPFDESADGLVVGEGVGILVLKRIDDALRDQDNIYAIIRGIGLSNDMRGNLLAPDSEGQVRAMRSAYTVAGLSPQDIDLIECHGAGTPVGDVIELQSLRYLWGESGWSPGQCAIGSVKSMVGHLLTGAGAAGMIKTLLAIKHNILPPSLNFNKAPAKSPLHNSPFRVQTQAEQWIRRDADTPLRAAVSAFGFGGINSHLLFEEWDPEIENYRLKIADYQSSTIPDKSGFPPRSNNLQYSNTKPPGDTDPIAIIGMASVFGTLKSIKEFQETVFKGESIITKRSKDRWNDCDNIAQSLLDGRAAWGGFMNELSLYLGDIHIPPNEIPDILLQHLLMLKVSVSAMEDAGLPLREYRPRMSALIGIDFDFEATDFHLRWNLYNSVEEWKKRSDLGLDLGDEEKTALWLESLRDAYRPPLTATRTLGALGGIIASRIAREFRFGGPSFVVSNEAASGLKALEIGVRSLQQNETDTVLVGAVDLCGDVRSVVTFNQIRPFTKSHKISPFDKSADGTLPGEGAAALILKRLDRAVKDGDRIYSVVKGIGKAGGGGIKTNTPSKNAYILSLTRSVMDAGISPSSISFVETHGSGNSLEDRVESEALNEFFAHCEEPSAIGSVKPNIGHAGAASGLASLVKTSLCLYNEIIPPLKNFIESGNQTRLNGAFHMPSFPQYWPRDRKYGPRRACTCAMTTDGNCMHVILESFKDESLKQMPEKVSGERKSALIAEPMPVDLEKLYGTGAYSPAIEEISKEKSGRQVRLIVGGKIPSPSLPGTEDRPDCHRELARQPSKARRPGAREVRGQGLEVSIPAEAGSPLHSDRHPVPGDRYSEMINDMTASIKATTDAHMTFLDFSNDLTKAFEKTF
;
A
#
# COMPACT_ATOMS: atom_id res chain seq x y z
N ASN A 1 -5.34 -34.55 -1.76
CA ASN A 1 -4.71 -33.49 -0.93
C ASN A 1 -4.15 -34.15 0.31
N GLU A 2 -2.86 -33.98 0.55
CA GLU A 2 -2.23 -34.35 1.83
C GLU A 2 -2.66 -33.32 2.88
N LYS A 3 -2.87 -33.73 4.14
CA LYS A 3 -3.27 -32.81 5.21
C LYS A 3 -2.04 -31.99 5.64
N ARG A 4 -2.10 -30.65 5.49
CA ARG A 4 -1.14 -29.75 6.14
C ARG A 4 -1.29 -29.85 7.66
N THR A 5 -0.19 -29.82 8.39
CA THR A 5 -0.15 -29.64 9.85
C THR A 5 -0.90 -28.36 10.26
N PRO A 6 -1.87 -28.39 11.20
CA PRO A 6 -2.54 -27.18 11.69
C PRO A 6 -1.56 -26.16 12.30
N ILE A 7 -1.91 -24.87 12.21
CA ILE A 7 -1.20 -23.78 12.89
C ILE A 7 -1.95 -23.44 14.18
N ALA A 8 -1.25 -23.44 15.31
CA ALA A 8 -1.79 -23.08 16.61
C ALA A 8 -1.56 -21.59 16.91
N VAL A 9 -2.57 -20.95 17.50
CA VAL A 9 -2.39 -19.66 18.19
C VAL A 9 -1.94 -19.99 19.63
N VAL A 10 -0.68 -19.68 19.95
CA VAL A 10 -0.04 -20.05 21.23
C VAL A 10 0.11 -18.88 22.20
N GLY A 11 0.03 -17.66 21.69
CA GLY A 11 0.10 -16.43 22.47
C GLY A 11 -0.67 -15.32 21.74
N MET A 12 -1.12 -14.31 22.48
CA MET A 12 -1.71 -13.11 21.92
C MET A 12 -1.72 -11.95 22.92
N ALA A 13 -1.78 -10.72 22.42
CA ALA A 13 -2.09 -9.53 23.20
C ALA A 13 -2.81 -8.49 22.33
N CYS A 14 -3.48 -7.54 22.98
CA CYS A 14 -4.08 -6.39 22.31
C CYS A 14 -4.07 -5.15 23.19
N LEU A 15 -4.09 -3.99 22.53
CA LEU A 15 -4.43 -2.71 23.13
C LEU A 15 -5.47 -2.03 22.24
N PHE A 16 -6.67 -1.82 22.78
CA PHE A 16 -7.85 -1.35 22.07
C PHE A 16 -8.56 -0.23 22.86
N PRO A 17 -9.48 0.54 22.23
CA PRO A 17 -10.20 1.63 22.90
C PRO A 17 -10.93 1.15 24.16
N GLY A 18 -10.62 1.79 25.29
CA GLY A 18 -11.13 1.41 26.62
C GLY A 18 -10.65 0.06 27.19
N ALA A 19 -9.66 -0.59 26.55
CA ALA A 19 -9.15 -1.90 26.91
C ALA A 19 -7.62 -2.00 26.73
N PRO A 20 -6.82 -1.78 27.80
CA PRO A 20 -5.36 -1.85 27.74
C PRO A 20 -4.83 -3.28 27.56
N ASP A 21 -5.65 -4.30 27.84
CA ASP A 21 -5.25 -5.71 27.87
C ASP A 21 -6.41 -6.65 27.48
N LEU A 22 -6.10 -7.95 27.30
CA LEU A 22 -7.05 -9.01 26.94
C LEU A 22 -8.19 -9.21 27.95
N ILE A 23 -7.92 -9.08 29.25
CA ILE A 23 -8.87 -9.30 30.33
C ILE A 23 -9.91 -8.18 30.32
N LYS A 24 -9.44 -6.93 30.23
CA LYS A 24 -10.32 -5.76 30.12
C LYS A 24 -11.07 -5.74 28.79
N PHE A 25 -10.46 -6.18 27.69
CA PHE A 25 -11.15 -6.34 26.40
C PHE A 25 -12.30 -7.36 26.50
N TRP A 26 -12.05 -8.54 27.09
CA TRP A 26 -13.10 -9.55 27.30
C TRP A 26 -14.22 -9.06 28.23
N GLN A 27 -13.86 -8.39 29.32
CA GLN A 27 -14.85 -7.75 30.21
C GLN A 27 -15.69 -6.71 29.47
N ASN A 28 -15.10 -5.90 28.60
CA ASN A 28 -15.81 -4.89 27.82
C ASN A 28 -16.77 -5.54 26.80
N ILE A 29 -16.35 -6.61 26.13
CA ILE A 29 -17.19 -7.41 25.22
C ILE A 29 -18.43 -7.94 25.96
N ILE A 30 -18.23 -8.65 27.08
CA ILE A 30 -19.34 -9.28 27.82
C ILE A 30 -20.27 -8.26 28.47
N ASN A 31 -19.72 -7.16 29.02
CA ASN A 31 -20.51 -6.08 29.62
C ASN A 31 -21.05 -5.05 28.59
N LYS A 32 -20.87 -5.31 27.28
CA LYS A 32 -21.39 -4.50 26.18
C LYS A 32 -20.96 -3.03 26.19
N VAL A 33 -19.68 -2.78 26.48
CA VAL A 33 -19.11 -1.43 26.49
C VAL A 33 -18.92 -0.94 25.05
N ASP A 34 -19.56 0.19 24.73
CA ASP A 34 -19.26 1.02 23.57
C ASP A 34 -18.12 1.97 23.95
N ALA A 35 -17.02 1.94 23.19
CA ALA A 35 -15.83 2.76 23.42
C ALA A 35 -15.83 4.08 22.60
N THR A 36 -16.95 4.42 21.95
CA THR A 36 -17.05 5.62 21.10
C THR A 36 -17.15 6.91 21.94
N CYS A 37 -16.10 7.72 21.89
CA CYS A 37 -16.04 9.05 22.49
C CYS A 37 -16.21 10.17 21.44
N GLU A 38 -16.43 11.40 21.90
CA GLU A 38 -16.05 12.58 21.11
C GLU A 38 -14.52 12.65 21.04
N VAL A 39 -13.97 13.16 19.96
CA VAL A 39 -12.52 13.43 19.86
C VAL A 39 -12.14 14.57 20.82
N PRO A 40 -11.17 14.38 21.74
CA PRO A 40 -10.75 15.42 22.65
C PRO A 40 -9.86 16.47 21.96
N GLY A 41 -9.87 17.69 22.50
CA GLY A 41 -8.98 18.78 22.04
C GLY A 41 -7.51 18.35 22.06
N GLY A 42 -6.74 18.77 21.06
CA GLY A 42 -5.35 18.38 20.85
C GLY A 42 -5.12 16.97 20.27
N ARG A 43 -6.13 16.10 20.15
CA ARG A 43 -5.99 14.83 19.40
C ARG A 43 -5.97 15.06 17.88
N TRP A 44 -6.67 16.09 17.42
CA TRP A 44 -6.53 16.66 16.07
C TRP A 44 -5.63 17.89 16.13
N ILE A 45 -4.94 18.19 15.01
CA ILE A 45 -4.05 19.36 14.91
C ILE A 45 -4.80 20.69 15.01
N VAL A 46 -6.09 20.72 14.66
CA VAL A 46 -6.99 21.88 14.75
C VAL A 46 -8.24 21.52 15.56
N GLU A 47 -8.86 22.50 16.20
CA GLU A 47 -10.00 22.28 17.08
C GLU A 47 -11.18 21.59 16.36
N PRO A 48 -11.81 20.55 16.96
CA PRO A 48 -12.81 19.74 16.26
C PRO A 48 -14.00 20.48 15.66
N ASP A 49 -14.46 21.56 16.30
CA ASP A 49 -15.56 22.39 15.79
C ASP A 49 -15.19 23.16 14.51
N SER A 50 -13.90 23.45 14.28
CA SER A 50 -13.45 24.10 13.03
C SER A 50 -13.50 23.17 11.82
N MET A 51 -13.52 21.85 12.04
CA MET A 51 -13.50 20.81 11.01
C MET A 51 -14.86 20.12 10.81
N TYR A 52 -15.83 20.37 11.68
CA TYR A 52 -17.17 19.81 11.58
C TYR A 52 -18.03 20.54 10.52
N HIS A 53 -18.82 19.79 9.76
CA HIS A 53 -19.88 20.31 8.89
C HIS A 53 -20.99 19.25 8.75
N SER A 54 -22.28 19.63 8.71
CA SER A 54 -23.40 18.67 8.68
C SER A 54 -23.42 17.77 7.44
N ASP A 55 -23.01 18.34 6.31
CA ASP A 55 -23.05 17.70 5.00
C ASP A 55 -21.62 17.42 4.48
N PRO A 56 -21.42 16.44 3.58
CA PRO A 56 -20.10 16.16 3.00
C PRO A 56 -19.54 17.35 2.22
N TRP A 57 -18.63 18.10 2.85
CA TRP A 57 -17.96 19.29 2.31
C TRP A 57 -16.44 19.04 2.23
N PRO A 58 -15.71 19.55 1.21
CA PRO A 58 -14.26 19.36 1.11
C PRO A 58 -13.51 19.79 2.38
N ASP A 59 -12.45 19.07 2.74
CA ASP A 59 -11.71 19.18 4.02
C ASP A 59 -12.51 18.99 5.32
N LYS A 60 -13.84 18.83 5.30
CA LYS A 60 -14.64 18.70 6.53
C LYS A 60 -14.92 17.24 6.87
N THR A 61 -15.17 17.01 8.17
CA THR A 61 -15.78 15.79 8.69
C THR A 61 -17.22 16.07 9.12
N PHE A 62 -18.13 15.12 8.91
CA PHE A 62 -19.51 15.22 9.40
C PHE A 62 -19.76 14.45 10.70
N SER A 63 -18.69 13.95 11.34
CA SER A 63 -18.76 13.44 12.71
C SER A 63 -17.48 13.76 13.48
N LYS A 64 -17.63 14.01 14.79
CA LYS A 64 -16.55 14.20 15.75
C LYS A 64 -16.33 12.96 16.63
N ARG A 65 -17.00 11.85 16.33
CA ARG A 65 -17.02 10.62 17.14
C ARG A 65 -16.01 9.60 16.64
N ALA A 66 -15.26 8.98 17.55
CA ALA A 66 -14.20 8.01 17.27
C ALA A 66 -14.03 7.03 18.45
N CYS A 67 -13.32 5.93 18.21
CA CYS A 67 -12.89 4.99 19.25
C CYS A 67 -11.36 5.09 19.39
N LEU A 68 -10.89 5.88 20.35
CA LEU A 68 -9.47 6.25 20.49
C LEU A 68 -8.77 5.46 21.59
N ILE A 69 -7.44 5.35 21.49
CA ILE A 69 -6.60 4.99 22.63
C ILE A 69 -6.19 6.27 23.35
N ASN A 70 -6.62 6.37 24.61
CA ASN A 70 -6.23 7.41 25.54
C ASN A 70 -5.41 6.79 26.69
N ASP A 71 -4.66 7.61 27.42
CA ASP A 71 -4.07 7.27 28.72
C ASP A 71 -3.14 6.02 28.73
N PHE A 72 -2.48 5.74 27.61
CA PHE A 72 -1.45 4.69 27.51
C PHE A 72 -0.06 5.25 27.86
N GLU A 73 0.55 4.72 28.91
CA GLU A 73 1.95 4.96 29.26
C GLU A 73 2.82 3.79 28.78
N PHE A 74 3.91 4.09 28.08
CA PHE A 74 4.82 3.06 27.56
C PHE A 74 5.88 2.69 28.59
N ASP A 75 5.89 1.41 28.96
CA ASP A 75 6.95 0.77 29.72
C ASP A 75 8.02 0.18 28.75
N PRO A 76 9.28 0.67 28.77
CA PRO A 76 10.35 0.19 27.92
C PRO A 76 11.08 -1.06 28.46
N GLU A 77 10.70 -1.63 29.61
CA GLU A 77 11.42 -2.78 30.18
C GLU A 77 11.41 -3.99 29.21
N GLY A 78 12.59 -4.60 29.01
CA GLY A 78 12.76 -5.73 28.09
C GLY A 78 12.81 -5.39 26.60
N ILE A 79 12.83 -4.10 26.21
CA ILE A 79 12.95 -3.64 24.82
C ILE A 79 14.37 -3.09 24.55
N ASP A 80 15.09 -3.64 23.56
CA ASP A 80 16.40 -3.11 23.15
C ASP A 80 16.29 -2.07 22.01
N ILE A 81 15.86 -0.86 22.33
CA ILE A 81 15.83 0.32 21.44
C ILE A 81 16.48 1.51 22.15
N ASP A 82 17.14 2.41 21.41
CA ASP A 82 17.79 3.61 21.97
C ASP A 82 16.79 4.56 22.67
N GLU A 83 17.16 5.07 23.84
CA GLU A 83 16.30 5.90 24.70
C GLU A 83 15.95 7.26 24.07
N ASN A 84 16.78 7.79 23.16
CA ASN A 84 16.50 9.05 22.46
C ASN A 84 15.56 8.80 21.29
N LEU A 85 15.77 7.71 20.55
CA LEU A 85 14.80 7.28 19.54
C LEU A 85 13.43 7.02 20.17
N LEU A 86 13.36 6.27 21.28
CA LEU A 86 12.10 5.97 21.99
C LEU A 86 11.29 7.23 22.35
N LYS A 87 11.92 8.39 22.54
CA LYS A 87 11.26 9.67 22.85
C LYS A 87 10.71 10.40 21.61
N GLU A 88 11.32 10.20 20.44
CA GLU A 88 10.91 10.83 19.18
C GLU A 88 9.90 9.98 18.38
N LEU A 89 9.74 8.69 18.71
CA LEU A 89 8.76 7.78 18.09
C LEU A 89 7.31 8.21 18.34
N ASP A 90 6.48 8.14 17.29
CA ASP A 90 5.01 8.18 17.43
C ASP A 90 4.50 7.10 18.41
N PRO A 91 3.43 7.34 19.19
CA PRO A 91 2.88 6.34 20.11
C PRO A 91 2.45 5.02 19.44
N LEU A 92 2.25 5.00 18.11
CA LEU A 92 1.99 3.79 17.35
C LEU A 92 3.11 2.74 17.48
N TYR A 93 4.37 3.17 17.63
CA TYR A 93 5.51 2.26 17.78
C TYR A 93 5.59 1.72 19.21
N HIS A 94 5.30 2.55 20.22
CA HIS A 94 5.17 2.13 21.62
C HIS A 94 4.07 1.06 21.79
N LEU A 95 2.91 1.28 21.18
CA LEU A 95 1.79 0.32 21.15
C LEU A 95 2.21 -1.02 20.54
N VAL A 96 2.97 -1.00 19.44
CA VAL A 96 3.49 -2.21 18.78
C VAL A 96 4.54 -2.93 19.63
N LEU A 97 5.49 -2.20 20.22
CA LEU A 97 6.55 -2.76 21.07
C LEU A 97 5.96 -3.42 22.32
N HIS A 98 5.08 -2.72 23.04
CA HIS A 98 4.38 -3.25 24.21
C HIS A 98 3.53 -4.48 23.85
N THR A 99 2.61 -4.37 22.88
CA THR A 99 1.72 -5.48 22.52
C THR A 99 2.49 -6.69 21.97
N GLY A 100 3.60 -6.46 21.27
CA GLY A 100 4.46 -7.54 20.78
C GLY A 100 5.24 -8.23 21.90
N ARG A 101 5.71 -7.48 22.90
CA ARG A 101 6.31 -8.02 24.14
C ARG A 101 5.32 -8.88 24.90
N GLU A 102 4.13 -8.37 25.20
CA GLU A 102 3.10 -9.11 25.92
C GLU A 102 2.64 -10.37 25.16
N ALA A 103 2.45 -10.27 23.83
CA ALA A 103 2.10 -11.41 23.01
C ALA A 103 3.19 -12.51 23.05
N LEU A 104 4.47 -12.15 22.92
CA LEU A 104 5.58 -13.11 22.97
C LEU A 104 5.78 -13.71 24.37
N SER A 105 5.64 -12.90 25.43
CA SER A 105 5.70 -13.34 26.83
C SER A 105 4.55 -14.29 27.22
N SER A 106 3.42 -14.27 26.48
CA SER A 106 2.28 -15.14 26.73
C SER A 106 2.44 -16.59 26.24
N CYS A 107 3.60 -16.96 25.66
CA CYS A 107 3.87 -18.30 25.11
C CYS A 107 5.25 -18.86 25.49
N SER A 108 5.46 -20.15 25.26
CA SER A 108 6.70 -20.87 25.53
C SER A 108 7.78 -20.53 24.51
N THR A 109 8.86 -19.88 24.96
CA THR A 109 9.98 -19.43 24.11
C THR A 109 11.28 -20.21 24.30
N THR A 110 11.34 -21.11 25.30
CA THR A 110 12.59 -21.78 25.78
C THR A 110 13.32 -22.61 24.72
N SER A 111 12.60 -23.11 23.71
CA SER A 111 13.12 -23.95 22.62
C SER A 111 13.35 -23.19 21.30
N LEU A 112 12.96 -21.92 21.20
CA LEU A 112 12.91 -21.19 19.94
C LEU A 112 14.25 -20.54 19.58
N ASN A 113 14.77 -20.82 18.38
CA ASN A 113 15.84 -19.98 17.83
C ASN A 113 15.24 -18.63 17.37
N LYS A 114 15.64 -17.53 18.02
CA LYS A 114 15.23 -16.16 17.65
C LYS A 114 15.53 -15.82 16.18
N GLU A 115 16.59 -16.37 15.57
CA GLU A 115 16.91 -16.20 14.14
C GLU A 115 15.83 -16.77 13.18
N LYS A 116 14.89 -17.56 13.70
CA LYS A 116 13.75 -18.13 12.98
C LYS A 116 12.39 -17.64 13.50
N ILE A 117 12.37 -16.66 14.40
CA ILE A 117 11.14 -15.95 14.74
C ILE A 117 11.01 -14.77 13.77
N GLY A 118 9.96 -14.75 12.95
CA GLY A 118 9.70 -13.67 12.00
C GLY A 118 8.54 -12.77 12.44
N THR A 119 8.48 -11.56 11.89
CA THR A 119 7.35 -10.63 12.10
C THR A 119 6.67 -10.31 10.77
N VAL A 120 5.34 -10.19 10.81
CA VAL A 120 4.53 -9.61 9.74
C VAL A 120 3.38 -8.82 10.36
N LEU A 121 3.39 -7.49 10.20
CA LEU A 121 2.35 -6.63 10.74
C LEU A 121 1.57 -5.94 9.62
N ALA A 122 0.24 -5.90 9.78
CA ALA A 122 -0.59 -4.96 9.06
C ALA A 122 -0.33 -3.53 9.58
N ALA A 123 0.13 -2.65 8.69
CA ALA A 123 0.38 -1.24 8.97
C ALA A 123 -0.16 -0.41 7.81
N ILE A 124 -0.82 0.72 8.10
CA ILE A 124 -1.53 1.50 7.11
C ILE A 124 -0.64 2.56 6.46
N ALA A 125 -0.72 2.73 5.13
CA ALA A 125 0.04 3.73 4.40
C ALA A 125 -0.61 5.13 4.49
N LEU A 126 -0.74 5.69 5.70
CA LEU A 126 -1.34 7.01 5.98
C LEU A 126 -0.49 7.85 6.95
N PRO A 127 -0.60 9.20 6.92
CA PRO A 127 0.15 10.09 7.81
C PRO A 127 0.07 9.73 9.30
N THR A 128 1.21 9.87 9.96
CA THR A 128 1.41 9.82 11.43
C THR A 128 1.88 11.18 11.95
N GLU A 129 1.78 11.45 13.26
CA GLU A 129 2.13 12.75 13.82
C GLU A 129 3.59 13.19 13.51
N ALA A 130 4.56 12.27 13.56
CA ALA A 130 5.96 12.51 13.18
C ALA A 130 6.13 12.79 11.68
N SER A 131 5.49 12.02 10.80
CA SER A 131 5.56 12.25 9.34
C SER A 131 4.97 13.62 8.95
N SER A 132 3.85 14.00 9.56
CA SER A 132 3.25 15.34 9.46
C SER A 132 4.18 16.43 10.01
N SER A 133 4.96 16.13 11.07
CA SER A 133 5.94 17.05 11.66
C SER A 133 7.08 17.41 10.70
N ILE A 134 7.63 16.42 9.97
CA ILE A 134 8.64 16.64 8.92
C ILE A 134 8.11 17.59 7.85
N THR A 135 6.85 17.44 7.43
CA THR A 135 6.19 18.33 6.47
C THR A 135 6.01 19.76 7.00
N ARG A 136 5.67 19.95 8.28
CA ARG A 136 5.65 21.29 8.90
C ARG A 136 7.05 21.92 8.95
N LYS A 137 8.08 21.16 9.34
CA LYS A 137 9.48 21.64 9.42
C LYS A 137 10.12 21.98 8.08
N ILE A 138 9.71 21.34 6.98
CA ILE A 138 10.25 21.59 5.63
C ILE A 138 9.32 22.48 4.80
N LEU A 139 8.12 21.99 4.44
CA LEU A 139 7.21 22.72 3.54
C LEU A 139 6.54 23.91 4.25
N GLY A 140 6.15 23.75 5.52
CA GLY A 140 5.54 24.83 6.31
C GLY A 140 6.51 25.99 6.53
N ALA A 141 7.73 25.70 6.95
CA ALA A 141 8.78 26.72 7.08
C ALA A 141 9.13 27.40 5.74
N SER A 142 9.12 26.68 4.62
CA SER A 142 9.38 27.29 3.30
C SER A 142 8.22 28.17 2.83
N PHE A 143 6.99 27.86 3.25
CA PHE A 143 5.80 28.67 2.98
C PHE A 143 5.83 29.97 3.82
N GLU A 144 6.26 29.91 5.09
CA GLU A 144 6.51 31.10 5.92
C GLU A 144 7.64 31.99 5.37
N GLU A 145 8.78 31.41 4.97
CA GLU A 145 9.86 32.15 4.29
C GLU A 145 9.36 32.89 3.04
N LYS A 146 8.47 32.26 2.26
CA LYS A 146 7.91 32.84 1.04
C LYS A 146 6.89 33.96 1.31
N LEU A 147 6.13 33.87 2.40
CA LEU A 147 5.15 34.88 2.80
C LEU A 147 5.79 36.13 3.42
N PHE A 148 6.80 35.95 4.27
CA PHE A 148 7.30 37.05 5.13
C PHE A 148 8.83 37.25 5.13
N GLY A 149 9.59 36.39 4.46
CA GLY A 149 11.05 36.46 4.36
C GLY A 149 11.82 35.95 5.59
N ASP A 150 13.15 35.95 5.48
CA ASP A 150 14.09 35.39 6.47
C ASP A 150 13.95 35.96 7.90
N SER A 151 13.37 37.15 8.04
CA SER A 151 13.26 37.90 9.31
C SER A 151 12.48 37.19 10.41
N LEU A 152 11.72 36.13 10.09
CA LEU A 152 10.57 35.71 10.89
C LEU A 152 10.47 34.21 11.18
N SER A 153 11.24 33.35 10.50
CA SER A 153 11.13 31.89 10.62
C SER A 153 11.62 31.39 12.00
N LYS A 154 10.69 31.26 12.95
CA LYS A 154 10.94 30.70 14.29
C LYS A 154 10.76 29.18 14.36
N ILE A 155 10.21 28.55 13.33
CA ILE A 155 10.13 27.10 13.21
C ILE A 155 11.56 26.54 13.28
N ASP A 156 11.77 25.58 14.19
CA ASP A 156 12.99 24.77 14.20
C ASP A 156 13.06 23.94 12.92
N LYS A 157 13.88 24.38 11.98
CA LYS A 157 14.11 23.71 10.70
C LYS A 157 14.95 22.45 10.85
N SER A 158 15.65 22.25 11.98
CA SER A 158 16.52 21.09 12.17
C SER A 158 15.72 19.78 12.21
N LEU A 159 16.31 18.69 11.74
CA LEU A 159 15.73 17.35 11.85
C LEU A 159 16.83 16.41 12.35
N SER A 160 16.59 15.79 13.50
CA SER A 160 17.45 14.70 13.97
C SER A 160 17.23 13.45 13.13
N ARG A 161 18.20 12.54 13.15
CA ARG A 161 18.06 11.21 12.55
C ARG A 161 16.89 10.44 13.18
N GLU A 162 16.66 10.66 14.46
CA GLU A 162 15.63 9.99 15.26
C GLU A 162 14.23 10.47 14.86
N GLN A 163 14.06 11.77 14.59
CA GLN A 163 12.84 12.33 13.98
C GLN A 163 12.61 11.79 12.56
N CYS A 164 13.66 11.68 11.75
CA CYS A 164 13.60 11.09 10.42
C CYS A 164 13.24 9.59 10.45
N LEU A 165 13.69 8.85 11.46
CA LEU A 165 13.28 7.45 11.68
C LEU A 165 11.81 7.36 12.10
N ALA A 166 11.37 8.16 13.09
CA ALA A 166 9.98 8.17 13.56
C ALA A 166 8.97 8.43 12.42
N GLY A 167 9.33 9.28 11.45
CA GLY A 167 8.52 9.54 10.25
C GLY A 167 8.38 8.38 9.24
N ARG A 168 9.02 7.23 9.43
CA ARG A 168 8.96 6.08 8.49
C ARG A 168 7.69 5.21 8.65
N VAL A 169 6.55 5.79 8.28
CA VAL A 169 5.19 5.23 8.40
C VAL A 169 5.06 3.72 8.11
N THR A 170 5.40 3.26 6.89
CA THR A 170 4.93 1.92 6.46
C THR A 170 5.77 0.77 6.98
N SER A 171 7.09 0.84 6.80
CA SER A 171 8.00 -0.30 6.94
C SER A 171 8.57 -0.46 8.36
N LEU A 172 8.75 0.64 9.10
CA LEU A 172 9.36 0.63 10.43
C LEU A 172 8.60 -0.18 11.49
N PRO A 173 7.24 -0.19 11.57
CA PRO A 173 6.52 -0.91 12.63
C PRO A 173 6.86 -2.41 12.72
N GLY A 174 7.08 -3.08 11.58
CA GLY A 174 7.47 -4.49 11.55
C GLY A 174 8.91 -4.73 12.00
N ALA A 175 9.82 -3.83 11.62
CA ALA A 175 11.25 -3.94 11.88
C ALA A 175 11.64 -3.52 13.30
N ILE A 176 11.07 -2.43 13.84
CA ILE A 176 11.34 -2.00 15.21
C ILE A 176 10.88 -3.01 16.25
N LEU A 177 9.78 -3.73 15.98
CA LEU A 177 9.33 -4.87 16.79
C LEU A 177 10.34 -6.03 16.74
N ALA A 178 10.90 -6.32 15.56
CA ALA A 178 11.89 -7.37 15.41
C ALA A 178 13.20 -7.00 16.11
N GLU A 179 13.67 -5.76 16.00
CA GLU A 179 14.89 -5.29 16.66
C GLU A 179 14.72 -5.25 18.19
N GLY A 180 13.67 -4.61 18.69
CA GLY A 180 13.41 -4.45 20.13
C GLY A 180 13.24 -5.77 20.90
N LEU A 181 12.81 -6.84 20.22
CA LEU A 181 12.70 -8.20 20.78
C LEU A 181 13.84 -9.15 20.33
N GLY A 182 14.75 -8.70 19.45
CA GLY A 182 15.91 -9.45 18.94
C GLY A 182 15.56 -10.63 18.00
N LEU A 183 14.59 -10.47 17.10
CA LEU A 183 14.03 -11.49 16.22
C LEU A 183 14.68 -11.45 14.81
N GLY A 184 15.23 -12.57 14.35
CA GLY A 184 16.05 -12.64 13.12
C GLY A 184 15.45 -13.39 11.93
N GLY A 185 14.19 -13.83 12.02
CA GLY A 185 13.47 -14.47 10.90
C GLY A 185 13.20 -13.55 9.71
N GLY A 186 13.46 -12.24 9.88
CA GLY A 186 13.09 -11.18 8.95
C GLY A 186 11.75 -10.56 9.32
N SER A 187 11.60 -9.30 8.94
CA SER A 187 10.45 -8.45 9.25
C SER A 187 9.95 -7.75 8.00
N TYR A 188 8.66 -7.40 7.98
CA TYR A 188 8.03 -6.58 6.95
C TYR A 188 6.63 -6.18 7.41
N THR A 189 6.02 -5.24 6.68
CA THR A 189 4.61 -4.88 6.83
C THR A 189 3.84 -5.04 5.54
N LEU A 190 2.51 -4.97 5.63
CA LEU A 190 1.62 -4.97 4.47
C LEU A 190 0.40 -4.07 4.68
N ASP A 191 -0.13 -3.55 3.58
CA ASP A 191 -1.43 -2.88 3.53
C ASP A 191 -2.33 -3.59 2.50
N ALA A 192 -3.43 -4.12 3.01
CA ALA A 192 -4.55 -4.74 2.32
C ALA A 192 -5.86 -4.11 2.84
N ALA A 193 -5.81 -2.81 3.17
CA ALA A 193 -6.85 -2.02 3.84
C ALA A 193 -7.41 -2.77 5.07
N CYS A 194 -8.73 -2.92 5.14
CA CYS A 194 -9.43 -3.53 6.28
C CYS A 194 -9.15 -5.03 6.46
N ALA A 195 -8.61 -5.72 5.44
CA ALA A 195 -8.30 -7.15 5.48
C ALA A 195 -6.89 -7.47 6.04
N SER A 196 -6.06 -6.45 6.25
CA SER A 196 -4.62 -6.58 6.46
C SER A 196 -4.20 -7.53 7.59
N SER A 197 -4.85 -7.50 8.75
CA SER A 197 -4.51 -8.41 9.86
C SER A 197 -4.66 -9.89 9.48
N LEU A 198 -5.65 -10.25 8.64
CA LEU A 198 -5.86 -11.63 8.19
C LEU A 198 -4.87 -12.01 7.08
N TYR A 199 -4.49 -11.07 6.23
CA TYR A 199 -3.38 -11.24 5.27
C TYR A 199 -2.05 -11.49 5.99
N ALA A 200 -1.76 -10.76 7.07
CA ALA A 200 -0.56 -10.95 7.88
C ALA A 200 -0.53 -12.36 8.52
N VAL A 201 -1.63 -12.78 9.14
CA VAL A 201 -1.78 -14.14 9.70
C VAL A 201 -1.68 -15.22 8.61
N LYS A 202 -2.21 -15.00 7.40
CA LYS A 202 -2.03 -15.92 6.26
C LYS A 202 -0.55 -16.11 5.91
N LEU A 203 0.19 -15.02 5.70
CA LEU A 203 1.58 -15.11 5.29
C LEU A 203 2.47 -15.70 6.41
N ALA A 204 2.13 -15.46 7.67
CA ALA A 204 2.76 -16.14 8.80
C ALA A 204 2.52 -17.66 8.79
N CYS A 205 1.30 -18.11 8.47
CA CYS A 205 1.02 -19.54 8.29
C CYS A 205 1.85 -20.14 7.14
N ASP A 206 2.09 -19.42 6.05
CA ASP A 206 2.94 -19.89 4.94
C ASP A 206 4.40 -20.08 5.35
N GLU A 207 4.98 -19.17 6.15
CA GLU A 207 6.35 -19.31 6.65
C GLU A 207 6.50 -20.53 7.57
N LEU A 208 5.50 -20.77 8.43
CA LEU A 208 5.45 -21.91 9.34
C LEU A 208 5.24 -23.23 8.59
N TRP A 209 4.26 -23.32 7.68
CA TRP A 209 4.03 -24.49 6.83
C TRP A 209 5.21 -24.82 5.92
N SER A 210 6.04 -23.83 5.56
CA SER A 210 7.23 -24.03 4.74
C SER A 210 8.52 -24.27 5.56
N PHE A 211 8.43 -24.37 6.90
CA PHE A 211 9.56 -24.47 7.82
C PHE A 211 10.63 -23.36 7.66
N ARG A 212 10.25 -22.19 7.12
CA ARG A 212 11.13 -21.01 7.00
C ARG A 212 11.20 -20.21 8.31
N ALA A 213 10.16 -20.29 9.13
CA ALA A 213 10.10 -19.81 10.50
C ALA A 213 9.71 -20.95 11.46
N ASP A 214 10.06 -20.82 12.74
CA ASP A 214 9.63 -21.75 13.80
C ASP A 214 8.56 -21.13 14.72
N ALA A 215 8.51 -19.80 14.81
CA ALA A 215 7.37 -19.05 15.32
C ALA A 215 7.18 -17.76 14.51
N MET A 216 5.97 -17.21 14.48
CA MET A 216 5.68 -15.94 13.80
C MET A 216 4.85 -15.02 14.71
N LEU A 217 5.23 -13.74 14.79
CA LEU A 217 4.36 -12.68 15.30
C LEU A 217 3.56 -12.11 14.13
N ALA A 218 2.23 -12.17 14.22
CA ALA A 218 1.33 -11.75 13.14
C ALA A 218 0.11 -11.01 13.68
N GLY A 219 -0.29 -9.93 13.03
CA GLY A 219 -1.41 -9.11 13.50
C GLY A 219 -1.50 -7.77 12.79
N GLY A 220 -1.96 -6.74 13.49
CA GLY A 220 -2.09 -5.40 12.91
C GLY A 220 -2.14 -4.27 13.92
N ILE A 221 -1.62 -3.12 13.49
CA ILE A 221 -1.63 -1.82 14.18
C ILE A 221 -2.41 -0.83 13.30
N SER A 222 -3.23 0.01 13.92
CA SER A 222 -3.73 1.23 13.31
C SER A 222 -3.74 2.37 14.32
N ARG A 223 -2.87 3.36 14.11
CA ARG A 223 -2.93 4.66 14.79
C ARG A 223 -2.34 5.78 13.89
N PRO A 224 -2.87 5.98 12.67
CA PRO A 224 -2.55 7.14 11.85
C PRO A 224 -3.14 8.42 12.47
N GLU A 225 -2.93 9.56 11.83
CA GLU A 225 -3.53 10.83 12.23
C GLU A 225 -5.08 10.76 12.18
N SER A 226 -5.72 10.92 13.34
CA SER A 226 -7.18 10.76 13.49
C SER A 226 -7.96 11.73 12.59
N LEU A 227 -7.51 12.98 12.44
CA LEU A 227 -8.19 13.96 11.58
C LEU A 227 -8.19 13.52 10.11
N TYR A 228 -7.07 13.00 9.61
CA TYR A 228 -6.92 12.55 8.23
C TYR A 228 -7.94 11.47 7.88
N THR A 229 -8.10 10.49 8.77
CA THR A 229 -9.06 9.39 8.58
C THR A 229 -10.51 9.85 8.71
N GLN A 230 -10.83 10.75 9.64
CA GLN A 230 -12.18 11.30 9.83
C GLN A 230 -12.65 12.14 8.64
N VAL A 231 -11.80 13.04 8.14
CA VAL A 231 -12.09 13.80 6.90
C VAL A 231 -12.16 12.84 5.71
N GLY A 232 -11.21 11.92 5.56
CA GLY A 232 -11.18 10.94 4.48
C GLY A 232 -12.47 10.11 4.39
N PHE A 233 -12.90 9.47 5.49
CA PHE A 233 -14.14 8.68 5.47
C PHE A 233 -15.41 9.53 5.33
N SER A 234 -15.36 10.83 5.67
CA SER A 234 -16.43 11.78 5.32
C SER A 234 -16.47 12.07 3.82
N GLN A 235 -15.33 12.32 3.18
CA GLN A 235 -15.25 12.50 1.73
C GLN A 235 -15.71 11.25 0.96
N LEU A 236 -15.36 10.06 1.43
CA LEU A 236 -15.81 8.78 0.86
C LEU A 236 -17.27 8.42 1.20
N ARG A 237 -17.96 9.22 2.02
CA ARG A 237 -19.33 8.97 2.52
C ARG A 237 -19.48 7.60 3.20
N ALA A 238 -18.43 7.17 3.91
CA ALA A 238 -18.37 5.90 4.62
C ALA A 238 -18.47 6.07 6.15
N LEU A 239 -18.10 7.24 6.68
CA LEU A 239 -18.25 7.59 8.09
C LEU A 239 -19.74 7.63 8.49
N SER A 240 -20.05 7.32 9.75
CA SER A 240 -21.37 7.39 10.37
C SER A 240 -21.71 8.82 10.81
N PRO A 241 -22.75 9.48 10.27
CA PRO A 241 -23.21 10.78 10.75
C PRO A 241 -23.69 10.76 12.21
N SER A 242 -24.36 9.69 12.64
CA SER A 242 -24.73 9.50 14.06
C SER A 242 -23.54 9.17 14.96
N GLY A 243 -22.38 8.85 14.40
CA GLY A 243 -21.19 8.44 15.13
C GLY A 243 -21.42 7.18 15.94
N ARG A 244 -22.08 6.18 15.34
CA ARG A 244 -22.47 4.91 15.95
C ARG A 244 -22.40 3.77 14.94
N CYS A 245 -21.41 2.89 15.06
CA CYS A 245 -21.33 1.69 14.23
C CYS A 245 -22.45 0.71 14.64
N ALA A 246 -23.39 0.46 13.72
CA ALA A 246 -24.58 -0.38 13.95
C ALA A 246 -24.72 -1.52 12.91
N PRO A 247 -23.84 -2.55 12.96
CA PRO A 247 -23.79 -3.58 11.92
C PRO A 247 -25.10 -4.33 11.72
N PHE A 248 -25.53 -4.46 10.46
CA PHE A 248 -26.75 -5.15 10.00
C PHE A 248 -28.11 -4.58 10.47
N ASP A 249 -28.12 -3.52 11.28
CA ASP A 249 -29.36 -2.88 11.77
C ASP A 249 -30.01 -1.99 10.69
N GLU A 250 -31.30 -1.70 10.83
CA GLU A 250 -31.98 -0.74 9.95
C GLU A 250 -31.50 0.71 10.12
N SER A 251 -30.88 1.04 11.26
CA SER A 251 -30.29 2.35 11.53
C SER A 251 -28.79 2.43 11.18
N ALA A 252 -28.25 1.45 10.44
CA ALA A 252 -26.88 1.50 9.94
C ALA A 252 -26.69 2.70 9.01
N ASP A 253 -25.75 3.61 9.31
CA ASP A 253 -25.52 4.85 8.57
C ASP A 253 -24.03 5.07 8.18
N GLY A 254 -23.12 4.22 8.62
CA GLY A 254 -21.69 4.26 8.32
C GLY A 254 -20.82 3.57 9.38
N LEU A 255 -19.51 3.70 9.22
CA LEU A 255 -18.50 3.26 10.19
C LEU A 255 -18.14 4.36 11.19
N VAL A 256 -17.64 3.98 12.37
CA VAL A 256 -16.92 4.87 13.29
C VAL A 256 -15.43 4.53 13.17
N VAL A 257 -14.53 5.51 13.08
CA VAL A 257 -13.09 5.24 13.02
C VAL A 257 -12.57 4.79 14.38
N GLY A 258 -11.71 3.77 14.40
CA GLY A 258 -11.03 3.29 15.61
C GLY A 258 -9.52 3.27 15.48
N GLU A 259 -8.82 3.30 16.61
CA GLU A 259 -7.38 3.08 16.76
C GLU A 259 -7.12 1.80 17.55
N GLY A 260 -6.02 1.08 17.29
CA GLY A 260 -5.58 -0.02 18.13
C GLY A 260 -4.68 -1.06 17.49
N VAL A 261 -4.21 -2.00 18.32
CA VAL A 261 -3.22 -3.02 17.96
C VAL A 261 -3.59 -4.38 18.55
N GLY A 262 -3.41 -5.44 17.76
CA GLY A 262 -3.52 -6.81 18.22
C GLY A 262 -2.48 -7.69 17.52
N ILE A 263 -1.76 -8.50 18.29
CA ILE A 263 -0.68 -9.38 17.80
C ILE A 263 -0.93 -10.79 18.34
N LEU A 264 -0.84 -11.77 17.45
CA LEU A 264 -0.87 -13.21 17.72
C LEU A 264 0.54 -13.79 17.59
N VAL A 265 0.86 -14.80 18.39
CA VAL A 265 2.02 -15.67 18.20
C VAL A 265 1.55 -17.02 17.66
N LEU A 266 2.13 -17.42 16.53
CA LEU A 266 1.75 -18.61 15.77
C LEU A 266 2.89 -19.62 15.74
N LYS A 267 2.56 -20.90 15.92
CA LYS A 267 3.45 -22.07 15.76
C LYS A 267 2.74 -23.18 14.98
N ARG A 268 3.47 -24.16 14.45
CA ARG A 268 2.86 -25.44 14.03
C ARG A 268 2.35 -26.17 15.27
N ILE A 269 1.23 -26.91 15.18
CA ILE A 269 0.65 -27.60 16.34
C ILE A 269 1.65 -28.57 17.01
N ASP A 270 2.48 -29.25 16.23
CA ASP A 270 3.50 -30.19 16.74
C ASP A 270 4.60 -29.48 17.57
N ASP A 271 4.98 -28.25 17.18
CA ASP A 271 5.90 -27.41 17.96
C ASP A 271 5.23 -26.93 19.25
N ALA A 272 3.98 -26.47 19.17
CA ALA A 272 3.21 -25.99 20.31
C ALA A 272 3.03 -27.08 21.40
N LEU A 273 2.75 -28.32 20.97
CA LEU A 273 2.61 -29.47 21.87
C LEU A 273 3.95 -29.91 22.47
N ARG A 274 5.05 -29.86 21.70
CA ARG A 274 6.41 -30.08 22.24
C ARG A 274 6.78 -29.05 23.29
N ASP A 275 6.48 -27.77 23.02
CA ASP A 275 6.89 -26.63 23.83
C ASP A 275 5.96 -26.39 25.04
N GLN A 276 4.87 -27.17 25.15
CA GLN A 276 3.83 -27.09 26.18
C GLN A 276 3.08 -25.73 26.21
N ASP A 277 2.82 -25.18 25.03
CA ASP A 277 2.08 -23.92 24.86
C ASP A 277 0.59 -24.04 25.23
N ASN A 278 0.02 -22.93 25.73
CA ASN A 278 -1.42 -22.76 25.83
C ASN A 278 -2.01 -22.46 24.43
N ILE A 279 -2.53 -23.48 23.77
CA ILE A 279 -3.20 -23.35 22.47
C ILE A 279 -4.58 -22.71 22.66
N TYR A 280 -4.79 -21.51 22.10
CA TYR A 280 -6.08 -20.79 22.15
C TYR A 280 -7.09 -21.35 21.14
N ALA A 281 -6.62 -21.66 19.93
CA ALA A 281 -7.36 -22.34 18.85
C ALA A 281 -6.36 -22.80 17.78
N ILE A 282 -6.83 -23.63 16.84
CA ILE A 282 -6.09 -23.94 15.61
C ILE A 282 -6.70 -23.21 14.39
N ILE A 283 -5.84 -22.67 13.54
CA ILE A 283 -6.20 -22.14 12.23
C ILE A 283 -6.36 -23.32 11.27
N ARG A 284 -7.58 -23.52 10.78
CA ARG A 284 -7.93 -24.63 9.87
C ARG A 284 -7.75 -24.26 8.41
N GLY A 285 -7.99 -23.00 8.03
CA GLY A 285 -7.84 -22.52 6.66
C GLY A 285 -8.01 -21.01 6.55
N ILE A 286 -7.33 -20.41 5.58
CA ILE A 286 -7.45 -18.98 5.27
C ILE A 286 -7.55 -18.84 3.76
N GLY A 287 -8.57 -18.12 3.29
CA GLY A 287 -8.81 -17.87 1.88
C GLY A 287 -8.84 -16.37 1.59
N LEU A 288 -8.18 -15.97 0.51
CA LEU A 288 -7.94 -14.58 0.12
C LEU A 288 -8.34 -14.35 -1.34
N SER A 289 -8.74 -13.13 -1.73
CA SER A 289 -9.05 -12.77 -3.12
C SER A 289 -8.99 -11.24 -3.36
N ASN A 290 -9.13 -10.79 -4.62
CA ASN A 290 -9.51 -9.41 -4.94
C ASN A 290 -10.78 -9.39 -5.82
N ASP A 291 -11.57 -8.32 -5.77
CA ASP A 291 -12.68 -8.06 -6.69
C ASP A 291 -12.15 -7.75 -8.12
N MET A 292 -12.87 -8.17 -9.17
CA MET A 292 -12.42 -8.04 -10.57
C MET A 292 -13.15 -6.94 -11.38
N ARG A 293 -14.16 -6.27 -10.80
CA ARG A 293 -15.08 -5.37 -11.52
C ARG A 293 -15.57 -4.24 -10.61
N GLY A 294 -16.15 -3.17 -11.18
CA GLY A 294 -16.80 -2.09 -10.43
C GLY A 294 -15.87 -1.09 -9.75
N ASN A 295 -16.45 -0.11 -9.05
CA ASN A 295 -15.75 0.98 -8.37
C ASN A 295 -14.96 0.48 -7.13
N LEU A 296 -13.74 0.98 -6.92
CA LEU A 296 -12.86 0.70 -5.77
C LEU A 296 -13.52 0.81 -4.37
N LEU A 297 -14.56 1.63 -4.23
CA LEU A 297 -15.34 1.76 -2.98
C LEU A 297 -16.43 0.71 -2.79
N ALA A 298 -16.87 0.05 -3.86
CA ALA A 298 -17.98 -0.89 -3.84
C ALA A 298 -17.46 -2.34 -3.74
N PRO A 299 -17.88 -3.12 -2.71
CA PRO A 299 -17.51 -4.53 -2.61
C PRO A 299 -18.28 -5.39 -3.62
N ASP A 300 -17.62 -6.40 -4.19
CA ASP A 300 -18.24 -7.43 -5.03
C ASP A 300 -18.48 -8.73 -4.22
N SER A 301 -19.72 -9.23 -4.24
CA SER A 301 -20.07 -10.49 -3.59
C SER A 301 -19.27 -11.68 -4.16
N GLU A 302 -18.93 -11.64 -5.44
CA GLU A 302 -18.18 -12.73 -6.10
C GLU A 302 -16.74 -12.85 -5.57
N GLY A 303 -16.10 -11.72 -5.25
CA GLY A 303 -14.79 -11.67 -4.60
C GLY A 303 -14.82 -12.19 -3.16
N GLN A 304 -15.78 -11.73 -2.36
CA GLN A 304 -16.01 -12.21 -0.99
C GLN A 304 -16.23 -13.74 -0.97
N VAL A 305 -17.08 -14.25 -1.87
CA VAL A 305 -17.37 -15.68 -1.98
C VAL A 305 -16.16 -16.49 -2.45
N ARG A 306 -15.29 -15.97 -3.33
CA ARG A 306 -14.00 -16.61 -3.65
C ARG A 306 -13.14 -16.79 -2.41
N ALA A 307 -12.95 -15.72 -1.62
CA ALA A 307 -12.13 -15.77 -0.41
C ALA A 307 -12.69 -16.78 0.59
N MET A 308 -14.01 -16.76 0.84
CA MET A 308 -14.66 -17.73 1.72
C MET A 308 -14.50 -19.17 1.20
N ARG A 309 -14.91 -19.47 -0.05
CA ARG A 309 -14.79 -20.82 -0.65
C ARG A 309 -13.37 -21.38 -0.60
N SER A 310 -12.36 -20.52 -0.79
CA SER A 310 -10.94 -20.90 -0.66
C SER A 310 -10.62 -21.37 0.77
N ALA A 311 -11.05 -20.63 1.81
CA ALA A 311 -10.83 -21.00 3.21
C ALA A 311 -11.45 -22.37 3.57
N TYR A 312 -12.72 -22.61 3.19
CA TYR A 312 -13.41 -23.88 3.40
C TYR A 312 -12.73 -25.05 2.66
N THR A 313 -12.28 -24.80 1.43
CA THR A 313 -11.57 -25.81 0.60
C THR A 313 -10.22 -26.20 1.20
N VAL A 314 -9.47 -25.22 1.75
CA VAL A 314 -8.21 -25.46 2.46
C VAL A 314 -8.45 -26.21 3.78
N ALA A 315 -9.48 -25.81 4.54
CA ALA A 315 -9.82 -26.41 5.81
C ALA A 315 -10.40 -27.84 5.70
N GLY A 316 -10.99 -28.19 4.55
CA GLY A 316 -11.77 -29.43 4.40
C GLY A 316 -13.06 -29.40 5.23
N LEU A 317 -13.73 -28.24 5.28
CA LEU A 317 -14.96 -28.00 6.04
C LEU A 317 -16.08 -27.51 5.11
N SER A 318 -17.33 -27.74 5.48
CA SER A 318 -18.51 -27.14 4.85
C SER A 318 -18.86 -25.79 5.50
N PRO A 319 -19.55 -24.85 4.83
CA PRO A 319 -20.01 -23.62 5.47
C PRO A 319 -20.86 -23.88 6.71
N GLN A 320 -21.72 -24.91 6.66
CA GLN A 320 -22.61 -25.31 7.74
C GLN A 320 -21.88 -25.88 8.97
N ASP A 321 -20.57 -26.18 8.88
CA ASP A 321 -19.75 -26.61 10.02
C ASP A 321 -19.46 -25.49 11.03
N ILE A 322 -19.71 -24.21 10.69
CA ILE A 322 -19.37 -23.04 11.53
C ILE A 322 -20.55 -22.64 12.43
N ASP A 323 -20.26 -22.24 13.67
CA ASP A 323 -21.25 -21.80 14.66
C ASP A 323 -21.29 -20.28 14.83
N LEU A 324 -20.13 -19.62 14.69
CA LEU A 324 -19.95 -18.18 14.86
C LEU A 324 -19.20 -17.58 13.66
N ILE A 325 -19.71 -16.51 13.08
CA ILE A 325 -18.99 -15.67 12.12
C ILE A 325 -18.82 -14.27 12.69
N GLU A 326 -17.57 -13.92 13.01
CA GLU A 326 -17.16 -12.54 13.25
C GLU A 326 -17.00 -11.87 11.87
N CYS A 327 -18.04 -11.15 11.47
CA CYS A 327 -18.19 -10.54 10.16
C CYS A 327 -17.27 -9.32 9.97
N HIS A 328 -17.14 -8.89 8.72
CA HIS A 328 -16.58 -7.58 8.44
C HIS A 328 -17.48 -6.48 9.04
N GLY A 329 -18.80 -6.55 8.85
CA GLY A 329 -19.86 -5.83 9.56
C GLY A 329 -19.47 -4.41 9.98
N ALA A 330 -19.43 -3.48 9.02
CA ALA A 330 -18.91 -2.14 9.22
C ALA A 330 -19.97 -1.12 9.65
N GLY A 331 -21.26 -1.48 9.60
CA GLY A 331 -22.36 -0.52 9.77
C GLY A 331 -22.64 0.29 8.50
N THR A 332 -22.09 -0.11 7.36
CA THR A 332 -22.30 0.61 6.08
C THR A 332 -23.47 -0.03 5.32
N PRO A 333 -24.51 0.73 4.90
CA PRO A 333 -25.71 0.16 4.30
C PRO A 333 -25.49 -0.79 3.11
N VAL A 334 -24.49 -0.50 2.28
CA VAL A 334 -24.15 -1.32 1.10
C VAL A 334 -23.27 -2.50 1.50
N GLY A 335 -22.21 -2.27 2.29
CA GLY A 335 -21.25 -3.32 2.66
C GLY A 335 -21.89 -4.45 3.47
N ASP A 336 -22.70 -4.09 4.46
CA ASP A 336 -23.37 -5.03 5.35
C ASP A 336 -24.41 -5.89 4.59
N VAL A 337 -25.10 -5.32 3.59
CA VAL A 337 -26.03 -6.07 2.72
C VAL A 337 -25.28 -7.01 1.77
N ILE A 338 -24.17 -6.57 1.17
CA ILE A 338 -23.35 -7.42 0.29
C ILE A 338 -22.72 -8.58 1.08
N GLU A 339 -22.22 -8.36 2.30
CA GLU A 339 -21.70 -9.44 3.15
C GLU A 339 -22.78 -10.49 3.47
N LEU A 340 -23.99 -10.07 3.87
CA LEU A 340 -25.10 -10.98 4.12
C LEU A 340 -25.54 -11.76 2.86
N GLN A 341 -25.49 -11.14 1.67
CA GLN A 341 -25.75 -11.83 0.40
C GLN A 341 -24.66 -12.88 0.11
N SER A 342 -23.38 -12.52 0.25
CA SER A 342 -22.25 -13.43 0.06
C SER A 342 -22.30 -14.63 1.00
N LEU A 343 -22.62 -14.40 2.28
CA LEU A 343 -22.77 -15.44 3.29
C LEU A 343 -23.94 -16.39 2.96
N ARG A 344 -25.10 -15.85 2.59
CA ARG A 344 -26.25 -16.66 2.14
C ARG A 344 -25.93 -17.48 0.89
N TYR A 345 -25.32 -16.87 -0.12
CA TYR A 345 -24.96 -17.56 -1.37
C TYR A 345 -23.89 -18.65 -1.16
N LEU A 346 -23.00 -18.48 -0.18
CA LEU A 346 -22.05 -19.51 0.24
C LEU A 346 -22.74 -20.69 0.95
N TRP A 347 -23.68 -20.41 1.88
CA TRP A 347 -24.39 -21.43 2.67
C TRP A 347 -25.53 -22.13 1.91
N GLY A 348 -26.01 -21.52 0.82
CA GLY A 348 -27.11 -22.05 0.01
C GLY A 348 -28.49 -21.91 0.65
N GLU A 349 -29.52 -22.39 -0.03
CA GLU A 349 -30.93 -22.22 0.36
C GLU A 349 -31.50 -23.40 1.20
N SER A 350 -30.67 -24.38 1.58
CA SER A 350 -31.10 -25.54 2.39
C SER A 350 -29.92 -26.21 3.10
N GLY A 351 -30.20 -27.18 3.99
CA GLY A 351 -29.18 -27.88 4.77
C GLY A 351 -28.81 -27.22 6.10
N TRP A 352 -29.60 -26.23 6.53
CA TRP A 352 -29.41 -25.45 7.75
C TRP A 352 -30.76 -25.16 8.44
N SER A 353 -30.74 -24.79 9.72
CA SER A 353 -31.92 -24.29 10.45
C SER A 353 -31.88 -22.75 10.62
N PRO A 354 -33.03 -22.05 10.64
CA PRO A 354 -33.04 -20.60 10.76
C PRO A 354 -32.31 -20.11 12.03
N GLY A 355 -31.37 -19.19 11.87
CA GLY A 355 -30.56 -18.67 12.97
C GLY A 355 -29.55 -19.65 13.59
N GLN A 356 -29.27 -20.80 12.96
CA GLN A 356 -28.25 -21.77 13.37
C GLN A 356 -26.91 -21.12 13.74
N CYS A 357 -26.41 -20.24 12.87
CA CYS A 357 -25.12 -19.57 12.99
C CYS A 357 -25.28 -18.20 13.65
N ALA A 358 -24.49 -17.93 14.69
CA ALA A 358 -24.34 -16.61 15.26
C ALA A 358 -23.48 -15.74 14.35
N ILE A 359 -23.89 -14.49 14.11
CA ILE A 359 -23.06 -13.49 13.43
C ILE A 359 -22.86 -12.25 14.32
N GLY A 360 -21.74 -11.57 14.16
CA GLY A 360 -21.41 -10.40 14.95
C GLY A 360 -20.31 -9.53 14.35
N SER A 361 -20.04 -8.38 14.97
CA SER A 361 -18.91 -7.53 14.62
C SER A 361 -18.46 -6.70 15.81
N VAL A 362 -17.18 -6.81 16.15
CA VAL A 362 -16.46 -6.05 17.18
C VAL A 362 -16.42 -4.55 16.90
N LYS A 363 -16.65 -4.13 15.64
CA LYS A 363 -16.67 -2.72 15.25
C LYS A 363 -17.83 -1.94 15.89
N SER A 364 -18.88 -2.66 16.31
CA SER A 364 -19.97 -2.13 17.13
C SER A 364 -19.54 -1.69 18.53
N MET A 365 -18.36 -2.12 19.02
CA MET A 365 -17.82 -1.82 20.35
C MET A 365 -16.63 -0.85 20.31
N VAL A 366 -15.70 -1.07 19.38
CA VAL A 366 -14.41 -0.34 19.30
C VAL A 366 -14.19 0.40 17.97
N GLY A 367 -15.23 0.52 17.14
CA GLY A 367 -15.13 1.13 15.82
C GLY A 367 -14.30 0.29 14.84
N HIS A 368 -14.00 0.88 13.68
CA HIS A 368 -13.20 0.26 12.64
C HIS A 368 -11.72 0.63 12.81
N LEU A 369 -10.93 -0.25 13.43
CA LEU A 369 -9.48 -0.13 13.64
C LEU A 369 -8.64 -0.32 12.36
N LEU A 370 -9.16 0.13 11.21
CA LEU A 370 -8.59 0.02 9.86
C LEU A 370 -7.81 -1.30 9.62
N THR A 371 -6.48 -1.24 9.56
CA THR A 371 -5.54 -2.36 9.38
C THR A 371 -5.51 -3.37 10.54
N GLY A 372 -5.73 -2.90 11.78
CA GLY A 372 -5.85 -3.70 13.00
C GLY A 372 -7.26 -4.26 13.26
N ALA A 373 -8.28 -3.89 12.48
CA ALA A 373 -9.67 -4.31 12.69
C ALA A 373 -9.87 -5.83 12.61
N GLY A 374 -9.10 -6.52 11.76
CA GLY A 374 -9.09 -7.98 11.71
C GLY A 374 -8.46 -8.62 12.95
N ALA A 375 -7.45 -8.00 13.56
CA ALA A 375 -6.86 -8.50 14.81
C ALA A 375 -7.84 -8.40 15.98
N ALA A 376 -8.60 -7.32 16.09
CA ALA A 376 -9.69 -7.20 17.07
C ALA A 376 -10.76 -8.30 16.90
N GLY A 377 -11.17 -8.57 15.66
CA GLY A 377 -12.12 -9.66 15.35
C GLY A 377 -11.56 -11.04 15.70
N MET A 378 -10.31 -11.32 15.32
CA MET A 378 -9.64 -12.58 15.67
C MET A 378 -9.50 -12.76 17.19
N ILE A 379 -9.07 -11.73 17.93
CA ILE A 379 -8.88 -11.83 19.39
C ILE A 379 -10.22 -11.98 20.12
N LYS A 380 -11.28 -11.26 19.72
CA LYS A 380 -12.66 -11.49 20.20
C LYS A 380 -13.10 -12.94 19.97
N THR A 381 -12.79 -13.50 18.81
CA THR A 381 -13.15 -14.87 18.42
C THR A 381 -12.36 -15.93 19.20
N LEU A 382 -11.06 -15.71 19.41
CA LEU A 382 -10.19 -16.58 20.20
C LEU A 382 -10.59 -16.58 21.69
N LEU A 383 -11.00 -15.43 22.23
CA LEU A 383 -11.57 -15.32 23.58
C LEU A 383 -12.94 -16.01 23.68
N ALA A 384 -13.80 -15.88 22.66
CA ALA A 384 -15.09 -16.57 22.59
C ALA A 384 -14.96 -18.10 22.63
N ILE A 385 -14.00 -18.66 21.89
CA ILE A 385 -13.63 -20.08 21.95
C ILE A 385 -13.08 -20.42 23.34
N LYS A 386 -12.04 -19.71 23.83
CA LYS A 386 -11.41 -19.95 25.14
C LYS A 386 -12.40 -19.94 26.32
N HIS A 387 -13.46 -19.16 26.24
CA HIS A 387 -14.46 -19.03 27.30
C HIS A 387 -15.77 -19.80 27.02
N ASN A 388 -15.90 -20.50 25.89
CA ASN A 388 -17.12 -21.19 25.46
C ASN A 388 -18.37 -20.29 25.54
N ILE A 389 -18.26 -19.06 25.06
CA ILE A 389 -19.32 -18.03 25.07
C ILE A 389 -19.44 -17.38 23.69
N LEU A 390 -20.65 -17.33 23.16
CA LEU A 390 -20.99 -16.53 21.99
C LEU A 390 -21.04 -15.05 22.43
N PRO A 391 -20.13 -14.19 21.92
CA PRO A 391 -20.00 -12.82 22.38
C PRO A 391 -21.08 -11.92 21.76
N PRO A 392 -21.63 -10.96 22.51
CA PRO A 392 -22.58 -10.01 21.94
C PRO A 392 -21.91 -9.11 20.89
N SER A 393 -22.74 -8.49 20.06
CA SER A 393 -22.44 -7.32 19.25
C SER A 393 -23.44 -6.23 19.63
N LEU A 394 -23.01 -4.96 19.57
CA LEU A 394 -23.84 -3.83 19.98
C LEU A 394 -24.71 -3.34 18.82
N ASN A 395 -25.57 -2.40 19.15
CA ASN A 395 -26.26 -1.51 18.21
C ASN A 395 -27.25 -2.17 17.22
N PHE A 396 -27.41 -3.49 17.23
CA PHE A 396 -28.48 -4.21 16.53
C PHE A 396 -29.75 -4.35 17.38
N ASN A 397 -30.88 -3.96 16.80
CA ASN A 397 -32.24 -4.09 17.30
C ASN A 397 -33.13 -4.81 16.28
N LYS A 398 -33.10 -4.41 15.00
CA LYS A 398 -33.80 -5.12 13.91
C LYS A 398 -33.19 -4.82 12.55
N ALA A 399 -33.14 -5.85 11.70
CA ALA A 399 -32.62 -5.73 10.34
C ALA A 399 -33.61 -5.02 9.39
N PRO A 400 -33.12 -4.34 8.32
CA PRO A 400 -33.95 -3.72 7.29
C PRO A 400 -35.03 -4.67 6.75
N ALA A 401 -36.20 -4.14 6.38
CA ALA A 401 -37.34 -4.95 5.90
C ALA A 401 -37.08 -5.82 4.64
N LYS A 402 -36.00 -5.55 3.89
CA LYS A 402 -35.52 -6.34 2.75
C LYS A 402 -34.13 -6.98 2.98
N SER A 403 -33.69 -7.09 4.23
CA SER A 403 -32.37 -7.64 4.58
C SER A 403 -32.26 -9.13 4.18
N PRO A 404 -31.12 -9.59 3.64
CA PRO A 404 -30.87 -11.01 3.35
C PRO A 404 -30.86 -11.90 4.62
N LEU A 405 -30.77 -11.28 5.81
CA LEU A 405 -30.82 -11.94 7.12
C LEU A 405 -32.17 -12.60 7.40
N HIS A 406 -33.27 -12.09 6.83
CA HIS A 406 -34.61 -12.67 7.00
C HIS A 406 -34.69 -14.04 6.31
N ASN A 407 -35.19 -15.04 7.04
CA ASN A 407 -35.25 -16.44 6.58
C ASN A 407 -33.88 -16.94 6.08
N SER A 408 -32.86 -16.86 6.94
CA SER A 408 -31.48 -17.26 6.68
C SER A 408 -30.92 -18.12 7.83
N PRO A 409 -29.76 -18.78 7.68
CA PRO A 409 -29.13 -19.52 8.77
C PRO A 409 -28.51 -18.60 9.84
N PHE A 410 -28.51 -17.29 9.66
CA PHE A 410 -27.77 -16.35 10.51
C PHE A 410 -28.69 -15.64 11.50
N ARG A 411 -28.19 -15.40 12.72
CA ARG A 411 -28.79 -14.50 13.72
C ARG A 411 -27.72 -13.54 14.25
N VAL A 412 -28.04 -12.26 14.43
CA VAL A 412 -27.10 -11.33 15.09
C VAL A 412 -27.08 -11.62 16.58
N GLN A 413 -25.89 -11.92 17.11
CA GLN A 413 -25.69 -12.25 18.52
C GLN A 413 -25.75 -10.97 19.36
N THR A 414 -26.87 -10.71 20.04
CA THR A 414 -27.07 -9.47 20.84
C THR A 414 -26.85 -9.66 22.35
N GLN A 415 -26.70 -10.89 22.82
CA GLN A 415 -26.47 -11.27 24.22
C GLN A 415 -25.23 -12.15 24.35
N ALA A 416 -24.60 -12.15 25.53
CA ALA A 416 -23.62 -13.19 25.87
C ALA A 416 -24.38 -14.49 26.18
N GLU A 417 -24.13 -15.54 25.40
CA GLU A 417 -24.79 -16.84 25.53
C GLU A 417 -23.75 -17.96 25.62
N GLN A 418 -24.06 -19.08 26.28
CA GLN A 418 -23.15 -20.22 26.32
C GLN A 418 -23.00 -20.82 24.92
N TRP A 419 -21.76 -21.00 24.47
CA TRP A 419 -21.44 -21.68 23.22
C TRP A 419 -21.36 -23.18 23.51
N ILE A 420 -22.43 -23.90 23.17
CA ILE A 420 -22.55 -25.34 23.40
C ILE A 420 -22.10 -26.08 22.14
N ARG A 421 -21.22 -27.09 22.27
CA ARG A 421 -20.85 -27.98 21.16
C ARG A 421 -22.09 -28.71 20.62
N ARG A 422 -22.12 -28.99 19.32
CA ARG A 422 -23.26 -29.66 18.66
C ARG A 422 -23.50 -31.07 19.17
N ASP A 423 -22.41 -31.75 19.49
CA ASP A 423 -22.29 -33.08 20.07
C ASP A 423 -20.92 -33.16 20.81
N ALA A 424 -20.57 -34.30 21.38
CA ALA A 424 -19.32 -34.44 22.15
C ALA A 424 -18.05 -34.41 21.28
N ASP A 425 -18.15 -34.81 20.01
CA ASP A 425 -17.03 -35.07 19.11
C ASP A 425 -16.76 -33.91 18.13
N THR A 426 -17.71 -32.96 18.03
CA THR A 426 -17.64 -31.76 17.21
C THR A 426 -17.13 -30.56 18.01
N PRO A 427 -15.90 -30.08 17.76
CA PRO A 427 -15.34 -28.90 18.44
C PRO A 427 -15.99 -27.61 17.96
N LEU A 428 -15.94 -26.56 18.79
CA LEU A 428 -16.46 -25.24 18.42
C LEU A 428 -15.73 -24.65 17.21
N ARG A 429 -16.47 -24.05 16.29
CA ARG A 429 -15.92 -23.53 15.02
C ARG A 429 -16.35 -22.11 14.71
N ALA A 430 -15.35 -21.30 14.38
CA ALA A 430 -15.53 -19.89 14.07
C ALA A 430 -14.98 -19.52 12.70
N ALA A 431 -15.57 -18.49 12.10
CA ALA A 431 -14.97 -17.77 10.99
C ALA A 431 -14.76 -16.30 11.32
N VAL A 432 -13.74 -15.69 10.72
CA VAL A 432 -13.49 -14.23 10.76
C VAL A 432 -13.43 -13.71 9.33
N SER A 433 -14.27 -12.75 8.99
CA SER A 433 -14.31 -12.08 7.67
C SER A 433 -13.69 -10.69 7.76
N ALA A 434 -12.90 -10.31 6.76
CA ALA A 434 -12.50 -8.92 6.57
C ALA A 434 -12.37 -8.58 5.08
N PHE A 435 -13.08 -7.53 4.67
CA PHE A 435 -13.17 -7.04 3.30
C PHE A 435 -12.69 -5.59 3.25
N GLY A 436 -11.64 -5.31 2.47
CA GLY A 436 -10.98 -4.01 2.41
C GLY A 436 -11.36 -3.20 1.16
N PHE A 437 -11.21 -1.87 1.26
CA PHE A 437 -11.28 -0.96 0.12
C PHE A 437 -10.35 -1.40 -1.02
N GLY A 438 -10.77 -1.16 -2.26
CA GLY A 438 -10.20 -1.81 -3.45
C GLY A 438 -10.81 -3.17 -3.74
N GLY A 439 -11.55 -3.77 -2.80
CA GLY A 439 -12.16 -5.10 -2.93
C GLY A 439 -11.22 -6.23 -2.50
N ILE A 440 -10.47 -6.02 -1.41
CA ILE A 440 -9.44 -6.96 -0.93
C ILE A 440 -10.08 -7.88 0.10
N ASN A 441 -10.31 -9.16 -0.22
CA ASN A 441 -11.16 -10.02 0.59
C ASN A 441 -10.38 -11.10 1.33
N SER A 442 -10.73 -11.34 2.60
CA SER A 442 -10.16 -12.40 3.43
C SER A 442 -11.23 -13.09 4.28
N HIS A 443 -11.06 -14.40 4.48
CA HIS A 443 -11.84 -15.21 5.40
C HIS A 443 -10.92 -16.24 6.07
N LEU A 444 -10.95 -16.31 7.40
CA LEU A 444 -10.14 -17.21 8.23
C LEU A 444 -11.06 -18.13 9.04
N LEU A 445 -10.68 -19.40 9.17
CA LEU A 445 -11.42 -20.41 9.95
C LEU A 445 -10.61 -20.87 11.16
N PHE A 446 -11.18 -20.71 12.35
CA PHE A 446 -10.67 -21.27 13.62
C PHE A 446 -11.48 -22.51 14.03
N GLU A 447 -10.81 -23.47 14.66
CA GLU A 447 -11.42 -24.59 15.37
C GLU A 447 -10.84 -24.67 16.79
N GLU A 448 -11.68 -24.99 17.76
CA GLU A 448 -11.29 -25.29 19.14
C GLU A 448 -10.26 -26.44 19.19
N TRP A 449 -9.26 -26.30 20.06
CA TRP A 449 -8.29 -27.36 20.32
C TRP A 449 -8.69 -28.19 21.55
N ASP A 450 -9.19 -29.40 21.29
CA ASP A 450 -9.50 -30.40 22.31
C ASP A 450 -8.71 -31.70 22.02
N PRO A 451 -7.76 -32.09 22.88
CA PRO A 451 -6.99 -33.33 22.71
C PRO A 451 -7.81 -34.61 22.69
N GLU A 452 -8.95 -34.69 23.37
CA GLU A 452 -9.80 -35.90 23.38
C GLU A 452 -10.52 -36.04 22.03
N ILE A 453 -11.05 -34.93 21.49
CA ILE A 453 -11.65 -34.87 20.15
C ILE A 453 -10.66 -35.29 19.06
N GLU A 454 -9.43 -34.75 19.07
CA GLU A 454 -8.46 -35.10 18.02
C GLU A 454 -7.97 -36.56 18.17
N ASN A 455 -7.79 -37.07 19.40
CA ASN A 455 -7.53 -38.49 19.64
C ASN A 455 -8.68 -39.41 19.17
N TYR A 456 -9.93 -38.95 19.22
CA TYR A 456 -11.09 -39.68 18.71
C TYR A 456 -11.15 -39.66 17.17
N ARG A 457 -10.93 -38.50 16.55
CA ARG A 457 -10.81 -38.34 15.08
C ARG A 457 -9.75 -39.25 14.48
N LEU A 458 -8.58 -39.35 15.12
CA LEU A 458 -7.50 -40.24 14.69
C LEU A 458 -7.93 -41.71 14.72
N LYS A 459 -8.56 -42.17 15.82
CA LYS A 459 -9.11 -43.54 15.92
C LYS A 459 -10.13 -43.85 14.83
N ILE A 460 -11.00 -42.90 14.47
CA ILE A 460 -11.95 -43.06 13.36
C ILE A 460 -11.24 -43.13 12.01
N ALA A 461 -10.24 -42.29 11.76
CA ALA A 461 -9.47 -42.31 10.52
C ALA A 461 -8.71 -43.63 10.33
N ASP A 462 -8.07 -44.12 11.40
CA ASP A 462 -7.38 -45.41 11.41
C ASP A 462 -8.38 -46.56 11.17
N TYR A 463 -9.53 -46.55 11.87
CA TYR A 463 -10.59 -47.55 11.67
C TYR A 463 -11.09 -47.57 10.22
N GLN A 464 -11.44 -46.40 9.66
CA GLN A 464 -11.86 -46.29 8.26
C GLN A 464 -10.79 -46.80 7.29
N SER A 465 -9.51 -46.51 7.53
CA SER A 465 -8.40 -47.03 6.71
C SER A 465 -8.27 -48.56 6.79
N SER A 466 -8.53 -49.15 7.96
CA SER A 466 -8.41 -50.60 8.22
C SER A 466 -9.60 -51.42 7.73
N THR A 467 -10.76 -50.79 7.49
CA THR A 467 -11.98 -51.46 6.99
C THR A 467 -12.05 -51.60 5.46
N ILE A 468 -11.07 -51.07 4.72
CA ILE A 468 -10.93 -51.28 3.27
C ILE A 468 -10.14 -52.58 3.03
N PRO A 469 -10.69 -53.61 2.37
CA PRO A 469 -9.97 -54.87 2.16
C PRO A 469 -8.74 -54.70 1.27
N ASP A 470 -7.56 -55.03 1.79
CA ASP A 470 -6.30 -54.99 1.04
C ASP A 470 -6.33 -55.95 -0.15
N LYS A 471 -5.91 -55.44 -1.32
CA LYS A 471 -5.71 -56.18 -2.58
C LYS A 471 -4.34 -55.94 -3.22
N SER A 472 -3.41 -55.30 -2.51
CA SER A 472 -2.07 -54.97 -2.96
C SER A 472 -1.10 -55.05 -1.79
N GLY A 473 -0.62 -56.26 -1.50
CA GLY A 473 0.14 -56.57 -0.29
C GLY A 473 1.42 -55.74 -0.14
N PHE A 474 1.32 -54.66 0.65
CA PHE A 474 2.43 -53.90 1.20
C PHE A 474 2.53 -54.19 2.71
N PRO A 475 3.75 -54.15 3.31
CA PRO A 475 3.92 -54.43 4.73
C PRO A 475 3.21 -53.39 5.63
N PRO A 476 2.81 -53.77 6.86
CA PRO A 476 2.03 -52.91 7.74
C PRO A 476 2.76 -51.60 8.07
N ARG A 477 2.02 -50.48 8.01
CA ARG A 477 2.52 -49.17 8.43
C ARG A 477 2.72 -49.15 9.95
N SER A 478 3.84 -48.60 10.40
CA SER A 478 4.09 -48.30 11.81
C SER A 478 3.39 -46.99 12.22
N ASN A 479 3.09 -46.85 13.52
CA ASN A 479 2.33 -45.72 14.08
C ASN A 479 3.15 -44.42 14.14
N ASN A 480 3.49 -43.85 12.99
CA ASN A 480 3.92 -42.46 12.84
C ASN A 480 3.01 -41.77 11.82
N LEU A 481 2.18 -40.84 12.29
CA LEU A 481 1.38 -39.97 11.44
C LEU A 481 2.29 -38.95 10.73
N GLN A 482 2.86 -39.38 9.61
CA GLN A 482 3.59 -38.48 8.72
C GLN A 482 2.62 -37.52 8.02
N TYR A 483 2.41 -36.35 8.62
CA TYR A 483 2.05 -35.14 7.86
C TYR A 483 3.05 -35.01 6.72
N SER A 484 2.55 -35.12 5.49
CA SER A 484 3.37 -35.52 4.35
C SER A 484 4.21 -34.36 3.84
N ASN A 485 5.50 -34.63 3.66
CA ASN A 485 6.44 -33.96 2.75
C ASN A 485 6.01 -32.57 2.23
N THR A 486 6.32 -31.53 3.00
CA THR A 486 6.97 -30.39 2.35
C THR A 486 8.15 -30.93 1.55
N LYS A 487 8.16 -30.73 0.23
CA LYS A 487 9.31 -31.05 -0.62
C LYS A 487 10.59 -30.51 0.05
N PRO A 488 11.68 -31.28 0.14
CA PRO A 488 12.89 -30.83 0.83
C PRO A 488 13.46 -29.57 0.16
N PRO A 489 14.17 -28.69 0.89
CA PRO A 489 14.82 -27.51 0.32
C PRO A 489 15.62 -27.87 -0.94
N GLY A 490 15.35 -27.15 -2.04
CA GLY A 490 15.91 -27.43 -3.38
C GLY A 490 14.97 -28.10 -4.39
N ASP A 491 13.91 -28.80 -3.95
CA ASP A 491 12.89 -29.41 -4.83
C ASP A 491 11.66 -28.49 -5.05
N THR A 492 11.72 -27.21 -4.66
CA THR A 492 10.61 -26.28 -4.91
C THR A 492 10.42 -26.03 -6.42
N ASP A 493 9.16 -25.98 -6.87
CA ASP A 493 8.83 -25.80 -8.28
C ASP A 493 9.41 -24.46 -8.82
N PRO A 494 10.22 -24.49 -9.90
CA PRO A 494 10.85 -23.29 -10.43
C PRO A 494 9.83 -22.31 -11.05
N ILE A 495 10.04 -21.01 -10.84
CA ILE A 495 9.19 -19.94 -11.34
C ILE A 495 9.90 -19.17 -12.46
N ALA A 496 9.25 -19.02 -13.60
CA ALA A 496 9.74 -18.26 -14.74
C ALA A 496 9.34 -16.77 -14.64
N ILE A 497 10.25 -15.88 -15.04
CA ILE A 497 9.94 -14.49 -15.36
C ILE A 497 9.67 -14.41 -16.87
N ILE A 498 8.42 -14.13 -17.27
CA ILE A 498 7.99 -14.19 -18.68
C ILE A 498 7.83 -12.82 -19.35
N GLY A 499 7.54 -11.78 -18.56
CA GLY A 499 7.57 -10.38 -18.99
C GLY A 499 8.15 -9.48 -17.92
N MET A 500 8.77 -8.37 -18.33
CA MET A 500 9.40 -7.39 -17.46
C MET A 500 9.21 -5.97 -18.03
N ALA A 501 9.02 -4.99 -17.14
CA ALA A 501 9.11 -3.59 -17.50
C ALA A 501 9.80 -2.79 -16.38
N SER A 502 10.44 -1.69 -16.77
CA SER A 502 11.08 -0.75 -15.85
C SER A 502 11.04 0.67 -16.39
N VAL A 503 10.87 1.63 -15.48
CA VAL A 503 10.94 3.08 -15.73
C VAL A 503 11.68 3.69 -14.53
N PHE A 504 12.84 4.29 -14.76
CA PHE A 504 13.69 4.84 -13.69
C PHE A 504 14.28 6.18 -14.10
N GLY A 505 14.00 7.24 -13.32
CA GLY A 505 14.39 8.62 -13.59
C GLY A 505 13.99 9.09 -15.00
N THR A 506 14.97 9.19 -15.89
CA THR A 506 14.78 9.58 -17.30
C THR A 506 14.55 8.41 -18.26
N LEU A 507 14.77 7.17 -17.83
CA LEU A 507 14.63 5.95 -18.65
C LEU A 507 13.16 5.53 -18.69
N LYS A 508 12.54 5.59 -19.87
CA LYS A 508 11.09 5.42 -20.08
C LYS A 508 10.70 4.00 -20.49
N SER A 509 11.66 3.09 -20.68
CA SER A 509 11.43 1.70 -21.05
C SER A 509 12.52 0.75 -20.56
N ILE A 510 12.20 -0.54 -20.52
CA ILE A 510 13.17 -1.61 -20.23
C ILE A 510 14.29 -1.70 -21.26
N LYS A 511 14.06 -1.26 -22.51
CA LYS A 511 15.11 -1.20 -23.54
C LYS A 511 16.15 -0.14 -23.20
N GLU A 512 15.71 1.08 -22.86
CA GLU A 512 16.60 2.16 -22.43
C GLU A 512 17.40 1.75 -21.18
N PHE A 513 16.73 1.11 -20.22
CA PHE A 513 17.37 0.57 -19.02
C PHE A 513 18.43 -0.50 -19.34
N GLN A 514 18.12 -1.47 -20.22
CA GLN A 514 19.09 -2.46 -20.68
C GLN A 514 20.31 -1.79 -21.34
N GLU A 515 20.09 -0.84 -22.24
CA GLU A 515 21.16 -0.13 -22.95
C GLU A 515 22.05 0.67 -22.00
N THR A 516 21.48 1.49 -21.11
CA THR A 516 22.25 2.29 -20.14
C THR A 516 23.07 1.41 -19.20
N VAL A 517 22.49 0.31 -18.69
CA VAL A 517 23.21 -0.62 -17.81
C VAL A 517 24.32 -1.35 -18.56
N PHE A 518 24.06 -1.87 -19.77
CA PHE A 518 25.06 -2.63 -20.54
C PHE A 518 26.17 -1.74 -21.10
N LYS A 519 25.93 -0.47 -21.41
CA LYS A 519 26.97 0.50 -21.80
C LYS A 519 27.79 1.01 -20.60
N GLY A 520 27.35 0.76 -19.36
CA GLY A 520 27.94 1.37 -18.16
C GLY A 520 27.68 2.87 -18.09
N GLU A 521 26.55 3.33 -18.62
CA GLU A 521 26.09 4.72 -18.55
C GLU A 521 25.39 4.99 -17.21
N SER A 522 25.07 6.27 -16.95
CA SER A 522 24.41 6.69 -15.71
C SER A 522 23.49 7.87 -15.99
N ILE A 523 22.28 7.84 -15.42
CA ILE A 523 21.29 8.92 -15.51
C ILE A 523 21.35 9.89 -14.31
N ILE A 524 22.33 9.70 -13.41
CA ILE A 524 22.59 10.62 -12.31
C ILE A 524 22.87 12.01 -12.88
N THR A 525 21.91 12.91 -12.69
CA THR A 525 21.91 14.27 -13.24
C THR A 525 21.54 15.26 -12.15
N LYS A 526 21.90 16.54 -12.34
CA LYS A 526 21.53 17.60 -11.39
C LYS A 526 20.01 17.79 -11.42
N ARG A 527 19.38 17.84 -10.24
CA ARG A 527 17.93 18.03 -10.07
C ARG A 527 17.43 19.27 -10.83
N SER A 528 16.26 19.17 -11.46
CA SER A 528 15.54 20.36 -11.96
C SER A 528 15.16 21.28 -10.80
N LYS A 529 15.32 22.59 -10.95
CA LYS A 529 15.10 23.57 -9.87
C LYS A 529 13.71 23.41 -9.23
N ASP A 530 12.69 23.25 -10.07
CA ASP A 530 11.29 23.25 -9.65
C ASP A 530 10.83 21.91 -9.01
N ARG A 531 11.69 20.88 -8.97
CA ARG A 531 11.36 19.53 -8.42
C ARG A 531 11.02 19.52 -6.91
N TRP A 532 11.41 20.56 -6.16
CA TRP A 532 11.20 20.70 -4.69
C TRP A 532 10.30 21.88 -4.30
N ASN A 533 9.47 22.41 -5.20
CA ASN A 533 8.39 23.36 -4.85
C ASN A 533 8.90 24.58 -4.05
N ASP A 534 9.94 25.25 -4.58
CA ASP A 534 10.69 26.37 -3.98
C ASP A 534 11.43 26.09 -2.64
N CYS A 535 11.36 24.88 -2.07
CA CYS A 535 11.97 24.53 -0.78
C CYS A 535 13.51 24.35 -0.79
N ASP A 536 14.19 24.81 -1.83
CA ASP A 536 15.63 24.64 -2.06
C ASP A 536 16.49 25.18 -0.90
N ASN A 537 16.13 26.35 -0.33
CA ASN A 537 16.88 27.00 0.75
C ASN A 537 16.94 26.13 2.01
N ILE A 538 15.79 25.68 2.49
CA ILE A 538 15.66 24.86 3.70
C ILE A 538 16.31 23.50 3.48
N ALA A 539 16.03 22.87 2.35
CA ALA A 539 16.64 21.59 1.99
C ALA A 539 18.18 21.68 1.93
N GLN A 540 18.75 22.75 1.38
CA GLN A 540 20.20 22.93 1.33
C GLN A 540 20.83 23.01 2.73
N SER A 541 20.14 23.59 3.72
CA SER A 541 20.62 23.63 5.12
C SER A 541 20.63 22.24 5.77
N LEU A 542 19.64 21.39 5.46
CA LEU A 542 19.48 20.04 6.02
C LEU A 542 20.29 18.96 5.30
N LEU A 543 20.77 19.25 4.09
CA LEU A 543 21.50 18.30 3.25
C LEU A 543 23.02 18.49 3.27
N ASP A 544 23.56 19.54 3.90
CA ASP A 544 25.02 19.79 3.94
C ASP A 544 25.65 19.77 2.52
N GLY A 545 24.92 20.37 1.55
CA GLY A 545 25.29 20.41 0.13
C GLY A 545 25.15 19.09 -0.66
N ARG A 546 24.62 18.03 -0.05
CA ARG A 546 24.39 16.71 -0.67
C ARG A 546 23.10 16.69 -1.51
N ALA A 547 22.79 15.56 -2.14
CA ALA A 547 21.55 15.25 -2.89
C ALA A 547 21.13 16.18 -4.05
N ALA A 548 21.94 17.17 -4.44
CA ALA A 548 21.69 18.00 -5.63
C ALA A 548 21.71 17.22 -6.97
N TRP A 549 22.14 15.95 -6.93
CA TRP A 549 22.21 15.02 -8.07
C TRP A 549 21.48 13.72 -7.73
N GLY A 550 20.89 13.08 -8.74
CA GLY A 550 20.14 11.84 -8.58
C GLY A 550 19.53 11.32 -9.87
N GLY A 551 18.91 10.14 -9.82
CA GLY A 551 18.13 9.56 -10.92
C GLY A 551 16.69 10.06 -10.91
N PHE A 552 16.51 11.39 -11.00
CA PHE A 552 15.20 12.04 -10.85
C PHE A 552 14.28 11.83 -12.06
N MET A 553 12.98 11.70 -11.80
CA MET A 553 11.92 11.72 -12.80
C MET A 553 11.35 13.13 -12.87
N ASN A 554 11.36 13.74 -14.05
CA ASN A 554 10.82 15.10 -14.25
C ASN A 554 9.41 15.08 -14.88
N GLU A 555 8.99 13.97 -15.46
CA GLU A 555 7.68 13.81 -16.11
C GLU A 555 7.22 12.35 -16.16
N LEU A 556 5.90 12.15 -16.22
CA LEU A 556 5.26 10.87 -16.54
C LEU A 556 4.34 11.04 -17.76
N SER A 557 4.32 10.07 -18.67
CA SER A 557 3.45 10.08 -19.86
C SER A 557 2.59 8.81 -19.92
N LEU A 558 1.27 9.00 -19.94
CA LEU A 558 0.24 7.95 -19.90
C LEU A 558 -0.59 7.98 -21.18
N TYR A 559 -0.91 6.83 -21.76
CA TYR A 559 -1.89 6.75 -22.86
C TYR A 559 -3.27 6.38 -22.29
N LEU A 560 -4.30 7.14 -22.66
CA LEU A 560 -5.66 6.98 -22.12
C LEU A 560 -6.42 5.76 -22.67
N GLY A 561 -5.84 4.98 -23.58
CA GLY A 561 -6.40 3.69 -24.02
C GLY A 561 -6.06 2.54 -23.05
N ASP A 562 -4.94 2.67 -22.33
CA ASP A 562 -4.30 1.59 -21.58
C ASP A 562 -4.93 1.41 -20.19
N ILE A 563 -5.56 2.48 -19.67
CA ILE A 563 -6.15 2.58 -18.32
C ILE A 563 -7.52 3.28 -18.37
N HIS A 564 -8.53 2.77 -17.67
CA HIS A 564 -9.87 3.37 -17.55
C HIS A 564 -9.97 4.33 -16.37
N ILE A 565 -9.05 5.29 -16.27
CA ILE A 565 -9.14 6.38 -15.29
C ILE A 565 -9.73 7.62 -16.00
N PRO A 566 -10.83 8.20 -15.51
CA PRO A 566 -11.38 9.43 -16.06
C PRO A 566 -10.31 10.55 -16.06
N PRO A 567 -10.11 11.29 -17.17
CA PRO A 567 -9.00 12.26 -17.27
C PRO A 567 -8.99 13.34 -16.18
N ASN A 568 -10.17 13.70 -15.65
CA ASN A 568 -10.35 14.64 -14.55
C ASN A 568 -9.97 14.07 -13.17
N GLU A 569 -9.83 12.75 -13.02
CA GLU A 569 -9.34 12.11 -11.78
C GLU A 569 -7.82 11.94 -11.77
N ILE A 570 -7.16 11.97 -12.93
CA ILE A 570 -5.70 11.75 -13.04
C ILE A 570 -4.88 12.75 -12.19
N PRO A 571 -5.19 14.06 -12.13
CA PRO A 571 -4.47 15.02 -11.27
C PRO A 571 -4.69 14.80 -9.77
N ASP A 572 -5.73 14.05 -9.38
CA ASP A 572 -6.10 13.80 -7.99
C ASP A 572 -5.52 12.48 -7.45
N ILE A 573 -4.79 11.70 -8.28
CA ILE A 573 -4.20 10.41 -7.93
C ILE A 573 -2.67 10.56 -7.78
N LEU A 574 -2.11 10.00 -6.70
CA LEU A 574 -0.66 10.00 -6.47
C LEU A 574 0.10 9.43 -7.66
N LEU A 575 1.19 10.09 -8.04
CA LEU A 575 2.00 9.72 -9.18
C LEU A 575 2.55 8.28 -9.07
N GLN A 576 2.78 7.81 -7.83
CA GLN A 576 3.18 6.44 -7.50
C GLN A 576 2.20 5.40 -8.09
N HIS A 577 0.89 5.65 -8.00
CA HIS A 577 -0.16 4.75 -8.53
C HIS A 577 -0.13 4.71 -10.06
N LEU A 578 -0.01 5.89 -10.69
CA LEU A 578 -0.07 6.07 -12.14
C LEU A 578 1.18 5.49 -12.83
N LEU A 579 2.34 5.67 -12.22
CA LEU A 579 3.59 5.05 -12.65
C LEU A 579 3.52 3.52 -12.55
N MET A 580 3.02 2.98 -11.43
CA MET A 580 2.88 1.53 -11.28
C MET A 580 1.88 0.92 -12.27
N LEU A 581 0.77 1.61 -12.57
CA LEU A 581 -0.15 1.21 -13.63
C LEU A 581 0.54 1.19 -15.01
N LYS A 582 1.28 2.24 -15.37
CA LYS A 582 2.05 2.30 -16.63
C LYS A 582 3.01 1.13 -16.79
N VAL A 583 3.79 0.83 -15.75
CA VAL A 583 4.79 -0.26 -15.79
C VAL A 583 4.09 -1.63 -15.74
N SER A 584 2.92 -1.74 -15.11
CA SER A 584 2.08 -2.95 -15.17
C SER A 584 1.57 -3.25 -16.58
N VAL A 585 1.07 -2.25 -17.31
CA VAL A 585 0.68 -2.39 -18.73
C VAL A 585 1.84 -2.94 -19.54
N SER A 586 2.99 -2.26 -19.51
CA SER A 586 4.14 -2.67 -20.32
C SER A 586 4.67 -4.06 -19.96
N ALA A 587 4.63 -4.49 -18.70
CA ALA A 587 5.03 -5.85 -18.32
C ALA A 587 4.03 -6.92 -18.80
N MET A 588 2.72 -6.61 -18.83
CA MET A 588 1.70 -7.49 -19.40
C MET A 588 1.82 -7.60 -20.93
N GLU A 589 2.00 -6.48 -21.63
CA GLU A 589 2.23 -6.45 -23.08
C GLU A 589 3.50 -7.22 -23.47
N ASP A 590 4.57 -7.03 -22.70
CA ASP A 590 5.85 -7.72 -22.88
C ASP A 590 5.73 -9.23 -22.61
N ALA A 591 4.90 -9.64 -21.63
CA ALA A 591 4.49 -11.04 -21.43
C ALA A 591 3.49 -11.57 -22.46
N GLY A 592 3.01 -10.75 -23.40
CA GLY A 592 1.98 -11.14 -24.38
C GLY A 592 0.57 -11.32 -23.81
N LEU A 593 0.29 -10.86 -22.59
CA LEU A 593 -0.99 -11.02 -21.90
C LEU A 593 -1.99 -9.91 -22.27
N PRO A 594 -3.18 -10.24 -22.83
CA PRO A 594 -4.23 -9.25 -23.08
C PRO A 594 -4.66 -8.53 -21.78
N LEU A 595 -4.63 -7.20 -21.77
CA LEU A 595 -4.84 -6.41 -20.53
C LEU A 595 -6.14 -6.73 -19.78
N ARG A 596 -7.23 -7.04 -20.49
CA ARG A 596 -8.61 -7.04 -19.94
C ARG A 596 -9.33 -8.41 -20.03
N GLU A 597 -8.58 -9.49 -20.11
CA GLU A 597 -9.07 -10.87 -19.94
C GLU A 597 -9.35 -11.18 -18.45
N TYR A 598 -10.34 -12.01 -18.14
CA TYR A 598 -10.65 -12.39 -16.74
C TYR A 598 -9.67 -13.42 -16.21
N ARG A 599 -8.94 -13.07 -15.15
CA ARG A 599 -7.93 -13.93 -14.52
C ARG A 599 -8.23 -14.10 -13.03
N PRO A 600 -9.22 -14.95 -12.66
CA PRO A 600 -9.66 -15.12 -11.27
C PRO A 600 -8.58 -15.71 -10.35
N ARG A 601 -7.45 -16.19 -10.92
CA ARG A 601 -6.29 -16.75 -10.21
C ARG A 601 -4.98 -16.03 -10.54
N MET A 602 -5.06 -14.79 -11.02
CA MET A 602 -3.92 -13.88 -11.11
C MET A 602 -3.94 -12.87 -9.95
N SER A 603 -2.76 -12.46 -9.50
CA SER A 603 -2.55 -11.50 -8.40
C SER A 603 -1.70 -10.31 -8.83
N ALA A 604 -1.87 -9.17 -8.15
CA ALA A 604 -0.92 -8.04 -8.17
C ALA A 604 -0.31 -7.85 -6.78
N LEU A 605 1.01 -7.95 -6.67
CA LEU A 605 1.76 -7.79 -5.41
C LEU A 605 2.79 -6.69 -5.59
N ILE A 606 2.66 -5.59 -4.83
CA ILE A 606 3.44 -4.36 -5.08
C ILE A 606 4.27 -3.97 -3.86
N GLY A 607 5.59 -3.83 -4.04
CA GLY A 607 6.48 -3.27 -3.04
C GLY A 607 6.44 -1.73 -3.03
N ILE A 608 6.14 -1.11 -1.90
CA ILE A 608 6.11 0.35 -1.75
C ILE A 608 6.85 0.81 -0.49
N ASP A 609 7.01 2.12 -0.35
CA ASP A 609 7.06 2.80 0.95
C ASP A 609 6.15 4.05 0.89
N PHE A 610 6.12 4.85 1.97
CA PHE A 610 5.19 5.97 2.15
C PHE A 610 5.44 7.15 1.18
N ASP A 611 4.39 7.61 0.51
CA ASP A 611 4.41 8.85 -0.26
C ASP A 611 4.07 10.05 0.65
N PHE A 612 5.04 10.92 0.88
CA PHE A 612 4.88 12.09 1.75
C PHE A 612 3.83 13.10 1.24
N GLU A 613 3.42 13.09 -0.04
CA GLU A 613 2.33 13.98 -0.50
C GLU A 613 1.01 13.75 0.25
N ALA A 614 0.79 12.57 0.85
CA ALA A 614 -0.35 12.34 1.74
C ALA A 614 -0.36 13.26 2.96
N THR A 615 0.79 13.78 3.40
CA THR A 615 0.90 14.71 4.55
C THR A 615 0.61 16.17 4.18
N ASP A 616 0.43 16.51 2.90
CA ASP A 616 0.16 17.90 2.48
C ASP A 616 -1.15 18.43 3.09
N PHE A 617 -2.16 17.58 3.20
CA PHE A 617 -3.46 17.93 3.77
C PHE A 617 -3.38 18.31 5.25
N HIS A 618 -2.47 17.69 6.02
CA HIS A 618 -2.21 18.09 7.40
C HIS A 618 -1.75 19.54 7.49
N LEU A 619 -0.79 19.95 6.64
CA LEU A 619 -0.30 21.32 6.61
C LEU A 619 -1.40 22.29 6.14
N ARG A 620 -2.19 21.92 5.12
CA ARG A 620 -3.39 22.69 4.70
C ARG A 620 -4.35 22.94 5.86
N TRP A 621 -4.63 21.94 6.69
CA TRP A 621 -5.49 22.12 7.86
C TRP A 621 -4.82 22.99 8.93
N ASN A 622 -3.56 22.71 9.27
CA ASN A 622 -2.77 23.45 10.27
C ASN A 622 -2.56 24.94 9.95
N LEU A 623 -2.69 25.38 8.69
CA LEU A 623 -2.66 26.81 8.34
C LEU A 623 -3.66 27.67 9.16
N TYR A 624 -4.75 27.08 9.67
CA TYR A 624 -5.64 27.76 10.63
C TYR A 624 -4.90 28.20 11.90
N ASN A 625 -4.11 27.31 12.51
CA ASN A 625 -3.30 27.61 13.68
C ASN A 625 -2.24 28.65 13.35
N SER A 626 -1.56 28.50 12.21
CA SER A 626 -0.54 29.45 11.74
C SER A 626 -1.11 30.85 11.58
N VAL A 627 -2.27 31.00 10.92
CA VAL A 627 -2.96 32.31 10.80
C VAL A 627 -3.36 32.87 12.17
N GLU A 628 -3.88 32.05 13.08
CA GLU A 628 -4.21 32.48 14.44
C GLU A 628 -2.98 32.80 15.30
N GLU A 629 -1.79 32.27 15.01
CA GLU A 629 -0.52 32.72 15.62
C GLU A 629 -0.02 34.02 14.99
N TRP A 630 -0.06 34.14 13.66
CA TRP A 630 0.34 35.36 12.94
C TRP A 630 -0.55 36.56 13.28
N LYS A 631 -1.85 36.34 13.49
CA LYS A 631 -2.82 37.34 13.99
C LYS A 631 -2.46 37.92 15.36
N LYS A 632 -1.70 37.20 16.18
CA LYS A 632 -1.17 37.65 17.48
C LYS A 632 0.14 38.43 17.36
N ARG A 633 0.72 38.54 16.16
CA ARG A 633 2.01 39.17 15.88
C ARG A 633 1.87 40.54 15.19
N SER A 634 1.85 41.59 16.01
CA SER A 634 1.85 42.98 15.53
C SER A 634 3.08 43.35 14.68
N ASP A 635 4.18 42.58 14.78
CA ASP A 635 5.40 42.78 13.98
C ASP A 635 5.29 42.29 12.53
N LEU A 636 4.22 41.56 12.17
CA LEU A 636 3.93 41.16 10.78
C LEU A 636 3.15 42.21 9.98
N GLY A 637 2.54 43.21 10.63
CA GLY A 637 1.80 44.29 9.97
C GLY A 637 0.50 43.88 9.27
N LEU A 638 -0.06 42.71 9.58
CA LEU A 638 -1.23 42.13 8.89
C LEU A 638 -2.56 42.71 9.40
N ASP A 639 -3.46 43.12 8.49
CA ASP A 639 -4.84 43.53 8.83
C ASP A 639 -5.75 42.30 9.03
N LEU A 640 -5.61 41.65 10.20
CA LEU A 640 -6.38 40.45 10.61
C LEU A 640 -7.36 40.75 11.76
N GLY A 641 -7.78 42.01 11.90
CA GLY A 641 -8.83 42.41 12.85
C GLY A 641 -10.26 42.09 12.38
N ASP A 642 -10.40 41.65 11.13
CA ASP A 642 -11.64 41.35 10.42
C ASP A 642 -11.71 39.83 10.18
N GLU A 643 -12.69 39.16 10.79
CA GLU A 643 -12.79 37.69 10.77
C GLU A 643 -13.19 37.15 9.39
N GLU A 644 -14.00 37.89 8.62
CA GLU A 644 -14.41 37.49 7.26
C GLU A 644 -13.23 37.58 6.30
N LYS A 645 -12.47 38.69 6.33
CA LYS A 645 -11.21 38.80 5.58
C LYS A 645 -10.18 37.75 6.00
N THR A 646 -10.07 37.46 7.30
CA THR A 646 -9.13 36.46 7.83
C THR A 646 -9.49 35.06 7.32
N ALA A 647 -10.77 34.70 7.27
CA ALA A 647 -11.24 33.43 6.73
C ALA A 647 -11.02 33.32 5.21
N LEU A 648 -11.34 34.37 4.45
CA LEU A 648 -11.08 34.43 3.00
C LEU A 648 -9.58 34.33 2.68
N TRP A 649 -8.74 35.00 3.48
CA TRP A 649 -7.28 34.89 3.33
C TRP A 649 -6.79 33.48 3.66
N LEU A 650 -7.25 32.87 4.75
CA LEU A 650 -6.89 31.49 5.11
C LEU A 650 -7.22 30.49 3.99
N GLU A 651 -8.42 30.56 3.39
CA GLU A 651 -8.74 29.66 2.27
C GLU A 651 -7.87 29.97 1.02
N SER A 652 -7.52 31.23 0.76
CA SER A 652 -6.58 31.58 -0.32
C SER A 652 -5.15 31.04 -0.07
N LEU A 653 -4.67 31.03 1.18
CA LEU A 653 -3.41 30.40 1.57
C LEU A 653 -3.47 28.88 1.39
N ARG A 654 -4.58 28.27 1.82
CA ARG A 654 -4.83 26.84 1.71
C ARG A 654 -4.82 26.39 0.25
N ASP A 655 -5.56 27.07 -0.61
CA ASP A 655 -5.65 26.76 -2.05
C ASP A 655 -4.34 27.08 -2.80
N ALA A 656 -3.59 28.12 -2.39
CA ALA A 656 -2.25 28.37 -2.90
C ALA A 656 -1.25 27.27 -2.50
N TYR A 657 -1.39 26.64 -1.34
CA TYR A 657 -0.52 25.57 -0.89
C TYR A 657 -0.83 24.21 -1.56
N ARG A 658 -2.07 23.71 -1.39
CA ARG A 658 -2.52 22.40 -1.94
C ARG A 658 -4.05 22.41 -2.03
N PRO A 659 -4.68 21.95 -3.13
CA PRO A 659 -6.15 21.84 -3.22
C PRO A 659 -6.79 21.00 -2.09
N PRO A 660 -8.07 21.24 -1.73
CA PRO A 660 -8.75 20.57 -0.61
C PRO A 660 -8.86 19.05 -0.77
N LEU A 661 -8.97 18.32 0.34
CA LEU A 661 -9.22 16.89 0.33
C LEU A 661 -10.67 16.60 -0.13
N THR A 662 -10.79 15.93 -1.28
CA THR A 662 -12.04 15.51 -1.93
C THR A 662 -12.14 13.99 -1.94
N ALA A 663 -13.31 13.44 -2.33
CA ALA A 663 -13.50 12.00 -2.48
C ALA A 663 -12.48 11.36 -3.45
N THR A 664 -12.22 12.04 -4.58
CA THR A 664 -11.24 11.60 -5.58
C THR A 664 -9.82 11.61 -5.03
N ARG A 665 -9.40 12.69 -4.36
CA ARG A 665 -8.06 12.78 -3.73
C ARG A 665 -7.88 11.80 -2.59
N THR A 666 -8.93 11.50 -1.83
CA THR A 666 -8.90 10.46 -0.80
C THR A 666 -8.64 9.09 -1.43
N LEU A 667 -9.35 8.72 -2.51
CA LEU A 667 -9.06 7.50 -3.29
C LEU A 667 -7.69 7.53 -4.00
N GLY A 668 -7.20 8.72 -4.33
CA GLY A 668 -5.93 8.95 -5.00
C GLY A 668 -4.71 8.87 -4.09
N ALA A 669 -4.87 9.15 -2.80
CA ALA A 669 -3.81 9.18 -1.78
C ALA A 669 -3.60 7.86 -1.02
N LEU A 670 -4.49 6.88 -1.17
CA LEU A 670 -4.40 5.58 -0.49
C LEU A 670 -3.36 4.66 -1.14
N GLY A 671 -2.09 4.75 -0.76
CA GLY A 671 -1.01 3.87 -1.25
C GLY A 671 -1.33 2.37 -1.13
N GLY A 672 -2.09 1.97 -0.09
CA GLY A 672 -2.58 0.61 0.11
C GLY A 672 -3.40 0.03 -1.04
N ILE A 673 -4.06 0.84 -1.88
CA ILE A 673 -4.94 0.36 -2.96
C ILE A 673 -4.28 0.28 -4.35
N ILE A 674 -2.96 0.54 -4.49
CA ILE A 674 -2.24 0.45 -5.77
C ILE A 674 -2.46 -0.92 -6.42
N ALA A 675 -2.26 -2.00 -5.65
CA ALA A 675 -2.42 -3.37 -6.12
C ALA A 675 -3.87 -3.69 -6.55
N SER A 676 -4.88 -3.21 -5.83
CA SER A 676 -6.28 -3.43 -6.17
C SER A 676 -6.75 -2.57 -7.35
N ARG A 677 -6.15 -1.40 -7.56
CA ARG A 677 -6.37 -0.57 -8.76
C ARG A 677 -5.88 -1.28 -10.01
N ILE A 678 -4.69 -1.89 -9.95
CA ILE A 678 -4.17 -2.81 -10.98
C ILE A 678 -5.13 -4.02 -11.16
N ALA A 679 -5.55 -4.65 -10.07
CA ALA A 679 -6.41 -5.83 -10.11
C ALA A 679 -7.80 -5.58 -10.73
N ARG A 680 -8.43 -4.42 -10.46
CA ARG A 680 -9.72 -4.06 -11.06
C ARG A 680 -9.61 -3.61 -12.53
N GLU A 681 -8.56 -2.89 -12.90
CA GLU A 681 -8.31 -2.50 -14.30
C GLU A 681 -8.06 -3.74 -15.19
N PHE A 682 -7.22 -4.67 -14.72
CA PHE A 682 -6.77 -5.83 -15.49
C PHE A 682 -7.48 -7.16 -15.13
N ARG A 683 -8.53 -7.08 -14.31
CA ARG A 683 -9.46 -8.17 -13.95
C ARG A 683 -8.80 -9.39 -13.29
N PHE A 684 -7.93 -9.12 -12.30
CA PHE A 684 -7.26 -10.10 -11.47
C PHE A 684 -8.10 -10.44 -10.24
N GLY A 685 -8.44 -11.72 -10.03
CA GLY A 685 -9.29 -12.15 -8.90
C GLY A 685 -8.55 -12.76 -7.71
N GLY A 686 -7.24 -12.97 -7.84
CA GLY A 686 -6.36 -13.46 -6.79
C GLY A 686 -5.96 -12.37 -5.79
N PRO A 687 -5.35 -12.76 -4.64
CA PRO A 687 -5.00 -11.83 -3.56
C PRO A 687 -4.11 -10.71 -4.07
N SER A 688 -4.54 -9.45 -3.94
CA SER A 688 -3.79 -8.30 -4.45
C SER A 688 -3.70 -7.22 -3.38
N PHE A 689 -2.46 -6.84 -3.02
CA PHE A 689 -2.14 -5.97 -1.88
C PHE A 689 -0.71 -5.42 -1.98
N VAL A 690 -0.35 -4.47 -1.12
CA VAL A 690 1.01 -3.87 -1.09
C VAL A 690 1.82 -4.32 0.13
N VAL A 691 3.14 -4.30 0.01
CA VAL A 691 4.08 -4.68 1.08
C VAL A 691 5.23 -3.69 1.22
N SER A 692 5.72 -3.51 2.46
CA SER A 692 6.79 -2.56 2.77
C SER A 692 7.90 -3.21 3.61
N ASN A 693 9.14 -3.03 3.15
CA ASN A 693 10.39 -3.53 3.73
C ASN A 693 11.59 -2.74 3.16
N GLU A 694 11.50 -1.39 3.19
CA GLU A 694 12.47 -0.44 2.60
C GLU A 694 12.96 -0.88 1.18
N ALA A 695 14.28 -0.87 0.90
CA ALA A 695 14.82 -1.28 -0.41
C ALA A 695 14.53 -2.73 -0.82
N ALA A 696 14.12 -3.57 0.13
CA ALA A 696 13.73 -4.96 -0.09
C ALA A 696 12.23 -5.15 -0.35
N SER A 697 11.37 -4.11 -0.27
CA SER A 697 9.92 -4.18 -0.54
C SER A 697 9.59 -4.96 -1.82
N GLY A 698 10.27 -4.63 -2.93
CA GLY A 698 10.06 -5.32 -4.20
C GLY A 698 10.53 -6.78 -4.24
N LEU A 699 11.60 -7.15 -3.52
CA LEU A 699 12.00 -8.56 -3.36
C LEU A 699 11.06 -9.31 -2.40
N LYS A 700 10.40 -8.60 -1.48
CA LYS A 700 9.39 -9.18 -0.61
C LYS A 700 8.08 -9.48 -1.36
N ALA A 701 7.66 -8.58 -2.26
CA ALA A 701 6.58 -8.84 -3.20
C ALA A 701 6.90 -10.04 -4.13
N LEU A 702 8.16 -10.14 -4.60
CA LEU A 702 8.65 -11.29 -5.35
C LEU A 702 8.57 -12.60 -4.55
N GLU A 703 9.00 -12.62 -3.28
CA GLU A 703 8.92 -13.81 -2.43
C GLU A 703 7.46 -14.31 -2.35
N ILE A 704 6.52 -13.43 -2.01
CA ILE A 704 5.11 -13.80 -1.87
C ILE A 704 4.54 -14.32 -3.19
N GLY A 705 4.85 -13.68 -4.33
CA GLY A 705 4.40 -14.13 -5.65
C GLY A 705 4.95 -15.50 -6.04
N VAL A 706 6.24 -15.73 -5.80
CA VAL A 706 6.90 -17.03 -6.03
C VAL A 706 6.29 -18.12 -5.15
N ARG A 707 6.04 -17.86 -3.86
CA ARG A 707 5.42 -18.87 -2.97
C ARG A 707 3.95 -19.11 -3.33
N SER A 708 3.19 -18.09 -3.71
CA SER A 708 1.79 -18.23 -4.16
C SER A 708 1.67 -19.13 -5.39
N LEU A 709 2.60 -19.02 -6.34
CA LEU A 709 2.71 -19.91 -7.49
C LEU A 709 3.15 -21.33 -7.09
N GLN A 710 4.20 -21.46 -6.26
CA GLN A 710 4.70 -22.77 -5.79
C GLN A 710 3.64 -23.57 -5.01
N GLN A 711 2.84 -22.89 -4.18
CA GLN A 711 1.71 -23.48 -3.46
C GLN A 711 0.47 -23.75 -4.36
N ASN A 712 0.51 -23.34 -5.64
CA ASN A 712 -0.61 -23.38 -6.58
C ASN A 712 -1.88 -22.66 -6.05
N GLU A 713 -1.71 -21.51 -5.39
CA GLU A 713 -2.83 -20.62 -5.05
C GLU A 713 -3.24 -19.77 -6.24
N THR A 714 -2.24 -19.22 -6.94
CA THR A 714 -2.34 -18.45 -8.18
C THR A 714 -1.76 -19.25 -9.35
N ASP A 715 -2.17 -18.92 -10.58
CA ASP A 715 -1.60 -19.48 -11.81
C ASP A 715 -0.59 -18.53 -12.50
N THR A 716 -0.74 -17.22 -12.28
CA THR A 716 0.13 -16.13 -12.78
C THR A 716 0.19 -15.03 -11.72
N VAL A 717 1.30 -14.30 -11.60
CA VAL A 717 1.40 -13.14 -10.68
C VAL A 717 2.07 -11.96 -11.36
N LEU A 718 1.51 -10.77 -11.22
CA LEU A 718 2.20 -9.50 -11.46
C LEU A 718 2.89 -9.09 -10.16
N VAL A 719 4.22 -9.04 -10.17
CA VAL A 719 5.02 -8.50 -9.06
C VAL A 719 5.55 -7.15 -9.48
N GLY A 720 5.29 -6.12 -8.69
CA GLY A 720 5.75 -4.75 -8.94
C GLY A 720 6.47 -4.13 -7.74
N ALA A 721 7.13 -3.01 -7.98
CA ALA A 721 7.54 -2.08 -6.92
C ALA A 721 7.71 -0.67 -7.49
N VAL A 722 7.43 0.33 -6.67
CA VAL A 722 7.43 1.76 -7.08
C VAL A 722 7.81 2.68 -5.93
N ASP A 723 8.68 3.66 -6.21
CA ASP A 723 9.10 4.68 -5.26
C ASP A 723 9.38 6.02 -5.97
N LEU A 724 9.04 7.12 -5.30
CA LEU A 724 9.19 8.52 -5.76
C LEU A 724 9.99 9.35 -4.77
N CYS A 725 11.05 8.76 -4.17
CA CYS A 725 11.86 9.38 -3.13
C CYS A 725 12.66 10.64 -3.55
N GLY A 726 12.39 11.23 -4.72
CA GLY A 726 12.88 12.56 -5.10
C GLY A 726 12.11 13.72 -4.46
N ASP A 727 10.99 13.47 -3.76
CA ASP A 727 10.33 14.48 -2.90
C ASP A 727 11.30 15.01 -1.84
N VAL A 728 11.21 16.32 -1.53
CA VAL A 728 12.16 17.00 -0.65
C VAL A 728 12.20 16.42 0.77
N ARG A 729 11.06 15.93 1.28
CA ARG A 729 10.96 15.30 2.61
C ARG A 729 11.58 13.92 2.59
N SER A 730 11.31 13.12 1.57
CA SER A 730 11.96 11.81 1.36
C SER A 730 13.48 11.97 1.23
N VAL A 731 13.97 12.93 0.45
CA VAL A 731 15.41 13.21 0.29
C VAL A 731 16.04 13.65 1.61
N VAL A 732 15.45 14.60 2.35
CA VAL A 732 16.01 15.03 3.65
C VAL A 732 16.00 13.88 4.66
N THR A 733 14.89 13.14 4.76
CA THR A 733 14.73 12.00 5.67
C THR A 733 15.78 10.92 5.38
N PHE A 734 15.91 10.52 4.11
CA PHE A 734 16.89 9.52 3.70
C PHE A 734 18.34 10.00 3.91
N ASN A 735 18.66 11.29 3.72
CA ASN A 735 20.02 11.78 3.97
C ASN A 735 20.44 11.68 5.45
N GLN A 736 19.51 11.79 6.40
CA GLN A 736 19.82 11.63 7.83
C GLN A 736 20.00 10.16 8.26
N ILE A 737 19.41 9.21 7.52
CA ILE A 737 19.45 7.76 7.83
C ILE A 737 20.55 7.05 7.03
N ARG A 738 20.61 7.29 5.71
CA ARG A 738 21.58 6.75 4.74
C ARG A 738 22.20 7.93 3.96
N PRO A 739 23.29 8.56 4.48
CA PRO A 739 23.85 9.78 3.90
C PRO A 739 24.19 9.69 2.40
N PHE A 740 23.89 10.77 1.68
CA PHE A 740 24.19 10.88 0.25
C PHE A 740 25.60 11.40 -0.01
N THR A 741 26.28 10.90 -1.06
CA THR A 741 27.65 11.28 -1.43
C THR A 741 27.84 12.79 -1.65
N LYS A 742 28.99 13.33 -1.20
CA LYS A 742 29.47 14.67 -1.59
C LYS A 742 30.22 14.68 -2.93
N SER A 743 30.62 13.52 -3.45
CA SER A 743 31.29 13.40 -4.76
C SER A 743 30.33 13.49 -5.96
N HIS A 744 29.02 13.46 -5.71
CA HIS A 744 27.94 13.33 -6.70
C HIS A 744 28.01 12.04 -7.54
N LYS A 745 28.68 10.99 -7.04
CA LYS A 745 28.77 9.67 -7.67
C LYS A 745 28.60 8.56 -6.63
N ILE A 746 27.78 7.58 -6.95
CA ILE A 746 27.75 6.31 -6.21
C ILE A 746 28.91 5.46 -6.74
N SER A 747 29.83 5.04 -5.86
CA SER A 747 31.06 4.29 -6.21
C SER A 747 31.19 3.03 -5.34
N PRO A 748 30.40 1.96 -5.56
CA PRO A 748 30.30 0.85 -4.63
C PRO A 748 31.62 0.09 -4.46
N PHE A 749 31.96 -0.26 -3.21
CA PHE A 749 33.21 -0.92 -2.79
C PHE A 749 34.52 -0.17 -3.10
N ASP A 750 34.51 0.89 -3.90
CA ASP A 750 35.68 1.71 -4.23
C ASP A 750 36.18 2.49 -3.01
N LYS A 751 37.47 2.82 -2.97
CA LYS A 751 38.08 3.65 -1.93
C LYS A 751 37.49 5.07 -1.82
N SER A 752 36.68 5.51 -2.79
CA SER A 752 35.95 6.78 -2.81
C SER A 752 34.50 6.71 -2.31
N ALA A 753 34.03 5.54 -1.85
CA ALA A 753 32.67 5.36 -1.31
C ALA A 753 32.39 6.23 -0.06
N ASP A 754 31.55 7.26 -0.18
CA ASP A 754 31.17 8.20 0.89
C ASP A 754 29.65 8.40 1.07
N GLY A 755 28.81 7.61 0.37
CA GLY A 755 27.36 7.68 0.42
C GLY A 755 26.67 7.28 -0.89
N THR A 756 25.33 7.26 -0.86
CA THR A 756 24.51 6.92 -2.03
C THR A 756 23.97 8.18 -2.75
N LEU A 757 23.02 8.07 -3.69
CA LEU A 757 22.22 9.20 -4.23
C LEU A 757 20.76 8.79 -4.39
N PRO A 758 19.78 9.72 -4.35
CA PRO A 758 18.39 9.39 -4.65
C PRO A 758 18.23 8.93 -6.10
N GLY A 759 17.27 8.03 -6.32
CA GLY A 759 16.73 7.65 -7.62
C GLY A 759 15.26 7.32 -7.46
N GLU A 760 14.46 7.43 -8.52
CA GLU A 760 13.01 7.20 -8.43
C GLU A 760 12.48 6.47 -9.68
N GLY A 761 11.41 5.69 -9.52
CA GLY A 761 10.90 4.84 -10.59
C GLY A 761 10.11 3.62 -10.13
N ALA A 762 9.83 2.74 -11.08
CA ALA A 762 9.12 1.49 -10.86
C ALA A 762 9.63 0.36 -11.76
N ALA A 763 9.43 -0.87 -11.30
CA ALA A 763 9.62 -2.10 -12.07
C ALA A 763 8.42 -3.04 -11.89
N ALA A 764 8.10 -3.82 -12.93
CA ALA A 764 7.11 -4.89 -12.88
C ALA A 764 7.60 -6.15 -13.59
N LEU A 765 7.12 -7.30 -13.13
CA LEU A 765 7.42 -8.63 -13.61
C LEU A 765 6.12 -9.41 -13.75
N ILE A 766 6.01 -10.23 -14.79
CA ILE A 766 4.98 -11.28 -14.89
C ILE A 766 5.65 -12.63 -14.59
N LEU A 767 5.13 -13.31 -13.58
CA LEU A 767 5.62 -14.59 -13.07
C LEU A 767 4.64 -15.72 -13.35
N LYS A 768 5.17 -16.90 -13.65
CA LYS A 768 4.40 -18.13 -13.94
C LYS A 768 5.21 -19.36 -13.53
N ARG A 769 4.58 -20.48 -13.14
CA ARG A 769 5.31 -21.75 -12.92
C ARG A 769 6.01 -22.17 -14.21
N LEU A 770 7.26 -22.64 -14.14
CA LEU A 770 8.09 -22.89 -15.33
C LEU A 770 7.50 -23.98 -16.24
N ASP A 771 6.87 -25.01 -15.67
CA ASP A 771 6.17 -26.06 -16.42
C ASP A 771 5.03 -25.48 -17.29
N ARG A 772 4.29 -24.50 -16.76
CA ARG A 772 3.26 -23.76 -17.48
C ARG A 772 3.83 -22.77 -18.49
N ALA A 773 4.91 -22.06 -18.15
CA ALA A 773 5.56 -21.14 -19.07
C ALA A 773 6.07 -21.85 -20.33
N VAL A 774 6.77 -22.97 -20.16
CA VAL A 774 7.25 -23.81 -21.28
C VAL A 774 6.09 -24.43 -22.06
N LYS A 775 5.05 -24.94 -21.38
CA LYS A 775 3.89 -25.53 -22.05
C LYS A 775 3.14 -24.54 -22.94
N ASP A 776 2.93 -23.32 -22.44
CA ASP A 776 2.08 -22.33 -23.12
C ASP A 776 2.86 -21.50 -24.15
N GLY A 777 4.18 -21.73 -24.29
CA GLY A 777 5.04 -21.11 -25.29
C GLY A 777 5.58 -19.73 -24.90
N ASP A 778 5.55 -19.39 -23.61
CA ASP A 778 5.99 -18.08 -23.12
C ASP A 778 7.50 -17.89 -23.33
N ARG A 779 7.91 -16.66 -23.67
CA ARG A 779 9.31 -16.24 -23.60
C ARG A 779 9.73 -16.22 -22.13
N ILE A 780 10.91 -16.73 -21.80
CA ILE A 780 11.45 -16.78 -20.43
C ILE A 780 12.76 -16.00 -20.37
N TYR A 781 12.83 -14.97 -19.51
CA TYR A 781 14.05 -14.19 -19.26
C TYR A 781 15.03 -14.94 -18.36
N SER A 782 14.51 -15.40 -17.22
CA SER A 782 15.25 -16.05 -16.15
C SER A 782 14.30 -16.93 -15.33
N VAL A 783 14.87 -17.83 -14.52
CA VAL A 783 14.14 -18.67 -13.58
C VAL A 783 14.53 -18.27 -12.16
N VAL A 784 13.54 -17.93 -11.32
CA VAL A 784 13.74 -17.80 -9.87
C VAL A 784 13.92 -19.20 -9.30
N LYS A 785 15.10 -19.45 -8.75
CA LYS A 785 15.51 -20.76 -8.22
C LYS A 785 15.39 -20.88 -6.71
N GLY A 786 15.67 -19.81 -5.97
CA GLY A 786 15.50 -19.79 -4.52
C GLY A 786 15.57 -18.38 -3.93
N ILE A 787 14.95 -18.18 -2.77
CA ILE A 787 14.83 -16.89 -2.07
C ILE A 787 15.13 -17.10 -0.59
N GLY A 788 16.00 -16.26 -0.04
CA GLY A 788 16.36 -16.23 1.38
C GLY A 788 16.15 -14.85 2.00
N LYS A 789 15.82 -14.84 3.29
CA LYS A 789 15.69 -13.63 4.11
C LYS A 789 16.21 -13.86 5.52
N ALA A 790 16.68 -12.80 6.16
CA ALA A 790 16.97 -12.74 7.59
C ALA A 790 16.92 -11.28 8.06
N GLY A 791 16.81 -11.07 9.38
CA GLY A 791 16.93 -9.77 10.03
C GLY A 791 17.96 -9.81 11.17
N GLY A 792 18.39 -8.63 11.63
CA GLY A 792 19.22 -8.46 12.83
C GLY A 792 20.38 -7.48 12.60
N GLY A 793 20.64 -6.60 13.58
CA GLY A 793 21.15 -5.25 13.30
C GLY A 793 20.01 -4.36 12.80
N GLY A 794 20.33 -3.14 12.34
CA GLY A 794 19.36 -2.21 11.78
C GLY A 794 19.44 -0.83 12.40
N ILE A 795 18.37 -0.42 13.08
CA ILE A 795 18.12 0.92 13.60
C ILE A 795 19.24 1.37 14.56
N LYS A 796 19.82 0.46 15.34
CA LYS A 796 20.94 0.70 16.27
C LYS A 796 22.32 0.76 15.59
N THR A 797 22.47 0.21 14.38
CA THR A 797 23.76 0.10 13.65
C THR A 797 23.81 0.85 12.32
N ASN A 798 22.69 1.40 11.84
CA ASN A 798 22.44 1.93 10.48
C ASN A 798 22.56 0.91 9.33
N THR A 799 22.87 -0.34 9.64
CA THR A 799 23.07 -1.42 8.67
C THR A 799 22.59 -2.76 9.24
N PRO A 800 22.17 -3.72 8.41
CA PRO A 800 22.03 -5.10 8.82
C PRO A 800 23.37 -5.67 9.32
N SER A 801 23.30 -6.65 10.20
CA SER A 801 24.48 -7.39 10.65
C SER A 801 25.05 -8.28 9.54
N LYS A 802 26.38 -8.48 9.55
CA LYS A 802 27.07 -9.45 8.69
C LYS A 802 26.43 -10.85 8.78
N ASN A 803 26.00 -11.25 9.98
CA ASN A 803 25.34 -12.54 10.21
C ASN A 803 23.96 -12.62 9.52
N ALA A 804 23.15 -11.56 9.56
CA ALA A 804 21.88 -11.51 8.83
C ALA A 804 22.11 -11.58 7.30
N TYR A 805 23.14 -10.90 6.78
CA TYR A 805 23.54 -11.02 5.37
C TYR A 805 23.90 -12.47 5.00
N ILE A 806 24.84 -13.08 5.74
CA ILE A 806 25.28 -14.46 5.51
C ILE A 806 24.10 -15.43 5.61
N LEU A 807 23.28 -15.34 6.66
CA LEU A 807 22.12 -16.22 6.88
C LEU A 807 21.06 -16.10 5.78
N SER A 808 20.82 -14.87 5.28
CA SER A 808 19.93 -14.61 4.14
C SER A 808 20.45 -15.29 2.85
N LEU A 809 21.75 -15.17 2.58
CA LEU A 809 22.42 -15.80 1.43
C LEU A 809 22.50 -17.33 1.56
N THR A 810 22.77 -17.86 2.75
CA THR A 810 22.72 -19.30 3.05
C THR A 810 21.32 -19.85 2.78
N ARG A 811 20.27 -19.15 3.24
CA ARG A 811 18.87 -19.54 3.02
C ARG A 811 18.49 -19.55 1.54
N SER A 812 18.94 -18.58 0.74
CA SER A 812 18.61 -18.53 -0.70
C SER A 812 19.29 -19.65 -1.50
N VAL A 813 20.54 -20.00 -1.15
CA VAL A 813 21.28 -21.13 -1.74
C VAL A 813 20.67 -22.49 -1.35
N MET A 814 20.25 -22.65 -0.09
CA MET A 814 19.56 -23.85 0.38
C MET A 814 18.19 -24.05 -0.28
N ASP A 815 17.37 -22.99 -0.38
CA ASP A 815 16.07 -23.00 -1.06
C ASP A 815 16.21 -23.30 -2.57
N ALA A 816 17.30 -22.82 -3.19
CA ALA A 816 17.64 -23.10 -4.59
C ALA A 816 18.16 -24.53 -4.86
N GLY A 817 18.71 -25.21 -3.85
CA GLY A 817 19.31 -26.54 -3.99
C GLY A 817 20.64 -26.54 -4.77
N ILE A 818 21.48 -25.51 -4.62
CA ILE A 818 22.72 -25.35 -5.39
C ILE A 818 23.98 -25.25 -4.51
N SER A 819 25.15 -25.36 -5.13
CA SER A 819 26.42 -24.96 -4.49
C SER A 819 26.66 -23.45 -4.65
N PRO A 820 27.18 -22.75 -3.61
CA PRO A 820 27.65 -21.36 -3.72
C PRO A 820 28.58 -21.12 -4.92
N SER A 821 29.51 -22.05 -5.16
CA SER A 821 30.52 -21.97 -6.24
C SER A 821 29.95 -22.10 -7.65
N SER A 822 28.63 -22.28 -7.80
CA SER A 822 27.94 -22.24 -9.10
C SER A 822 27.29 -20.89 -9.41
N ILE A 823 27.23 -19.98 -8.44
CA ILE A 823 26.96 -18.56 -8.69
C ILE A 823 28.22 -17.97 -9.35
N SER A 824 28.04 -17.20 -10.43
CA SER A 824 29.15 -16.56 -11.16
C SER A 824 28.97 -15.04 -11.32
N PHE A 825 27.84 -14.51 -10.85
CA PHE A 825 27.56 -13.07 -10.79
C PHE A 825 26.75 -12.77 -9.52
N VAL A 826 27.15 -11.74 -8.77
CA VAL A 826 26.40 -11.22 -7.63
C VAL A 826 26.07 -9.75 -7.89
N GLU A 827 24.80 -9.49 -8.14
CA GLU A 827 24.22 -8.15 -8.14
C GLU A 827 23.94 -7.76 -6.68
N THR A 828 24.93 -7.11 -6.10
CA THR A 828 24.97 -6.64 -4.70
C THR A 828 23.92 -5.57 -4.41
N HIS A 829 23.66 -5.31 -3.13
CA HIS A 829 22.97 -4.09 -2.75
C HIS A 829 23.85 -2.88 -3.13
N GLY A 830 25.16 -2.93 -2.89
CA GLY A 830 26.20 -2.05 -3.47
C GLY A 830 25.78 -0.58 -3.48
N SER A 831 25.65 -0.03 -2.28
CA SER A 831 25.02 1.26 -1.97
C SER A 831 25.90 2.47 -2.29
N GLY A 832 27.23 2.33 -2.23
CA GLY A 832 28.19 3.43 -2.14
C GLY A 832 28.33 4.03 -0.73
N ASN A 833 27.52 3.60 0.25
CA ASN A 833 27.71 3.86 1.66
C ASN A 833 28.78 2.90 2.21
N SER A 834 29.82 3.45 2.83
CA SER A 834 30.98 2.69 3.28
C SER A 834 30.73 1.73 4.46
N LEU A 835 29.59 1.83 5.16
CA LEU A 835 29.18 0.87 6.18
C LEU A 835 28.41 -0.31 5.57
N GLU A 836 27.45 -0.03 4.69
CA GLU A 836 26.66 -1.07 3.98
C GLU A 836 27.57 -1.91 3.07
N ASP A 837 28.36 -1.25 2.21
CA ASP A 837 29.31 -1.90 1.30
C ASP A 837 30.39 -2.68 2.07
N ARG A 838 30.76 -2.24 3.28
CA ARG A 838 31.70 -2.97 4.14
C ARG A 838 31.07 -4.27 4.66
N VAL A 839 29.88 -4.20 5.28
CA VAL A 839 29.16 -5.39 5.77
C VAL A 839 28.96 -6.41 4.65
N GLU A 840 28.55 -5.95 3.48
CA GLU A 840 28.37 -6.76 2.28
C GLU A 840 29.68 -7.41 1.85
N SER A 841 30.80 -6.67 1.82
CA SER A 841 32.11 -7.22 1.45
C SER A 841 32.67 -8.22 2.47
N GLU A 842 32.49 -7.99 3.78
CA GLU A 842 32.90 -8.92 4.83
C GLU A 842 32.08 -10.23 4.75
N ALA A 843 30.77 -10.13 4.55
CA ALA A 843 29.87 -11.27 4.43
C ALA A 843 30.14 -12.10 3.16
N LEU A 844 30.36 -11.45 2.02
CA LEU A 844 30.67 -12.10 0.74
C LEU A 844 32.04 -12.81 0.79
N ASN A 845 33.05 -12.15 1.37
CA ASN A 845 34.38 -12.75 1.56
C ASN A 845 34.33 -14.03 2.40
N GLU A 846 33.49 -14.07 3.44
CA GLU A 846 33.33 -15.22 4.33
C GLU A 846 32.55 -16.36 3.64
N PHE A 847 31.41 -16.05 3.02
CA PHE A 847 30.55 -17.07 2.39
C PHE A 847 31.19 -17.71 1.14
N PHE A 848 31.95 -16.95 0.35
CA PHE A 848 32.64 -17.44 -0.85
C PHE A 848 34.11 -17.86 -0.61
N ALA A 849 34.58 -17.93 0.64
CA ALA A 849 35.98 -18.22 1.00
C ALA A 849 36.56 -19.55 0.45
N HIS A 850 35.70 -20.47 0.01
CA HIS A 850 36.08 -21.78 -0.54
C HIS A 850 35.75 -21.95 -2.03
N CYS A 851 35.41 -20.87 -2.74
CA CYS A 851 35.09 -20.90 -4.17
C CYS A 851 36.37 -20.72 -5.01
N GLU A 852 36.65 -21.68 -5.91
CA GLU A 852 37.84 -21.67 -6.76
C GLU A 852 37.78 -20.64 -7.90
N GLU A 853 36.60 -20.41 -8.47
CA GLU A 853 36.39 -19.52 -9.62
C GLU A 853 35.85 -18.15 -9.17
N PRO A 854 36.37 -17.02 -9.70
CA PRO A 854 35.99 -15.69 -9.24
C PRO A 854 34.65 -15.21 -9.81
N SER A 855 33.67 -14.95 -8.93
CA SER A 855 32.39 -14.33 -9.29
C SER A 855 32.55 -12.87 -9.72
N ALA A 856 31.77 -12.45 -10.72
CA ALA A 856 31.63 -11.03 -11.04
C ALA A 856 30.75 -10.32 -9.99
N ILE A 857 31.06 -9.07 -9.66
CA ILE A 857 30.26 -8.20 -8.78
C ILE A 857 29.63 -7.06 -9.59
N GLY A 858 28.38 -6.72 -9.29
CA GLY A 858 27.67 -5.59 -9.88
C GLY A 858 26.73 -4.87 -8.89
N SER A 859 26.42 -3.61 -9.19
CA SER A 859 25.32 -2.84 -8.57
C SER A 859 24.67 -1.96 -9.64
N VAL A 860 23.35 -1.75 -9.56
CA VAL A 860 22.55 -0.92 -10.46
C VAL A 860 22.47 0.53 -9.99
N LYS A 861 22.73 0.78 -8.70
CA LYS A 861 22.60 2.11 -8.09
C LYS A 861 23.50 3.16 -8.78
N PRO A 862 24.75 2.87 -9.19
CA PRO A 862 25.55 3.79 -10.01
C PRO A 862 24.92 4.19 -11.36
N ASN A 863 24.00 3.40 -11.90
CA ASN A 863 23.29 3.71 -13.14
C ASN A 863 22.08 4.64 -12.88
N ILE A 864 21.25 4.34 -11.85
CA ILE A 864 19.91 4.96 -11.66
C ILE A 864 19.67 5.65 -10.32
N GLY A 865 20.60 5.60 -9.36
CA GLY A 865 20.41 6.02 -7.98
C GLY A 865 19.83 4.91 -7.08
N HIS A 866 19.61 5.23 -5.80
CA HIS A 866 18.94 4.37 -4.84
C HIS A 866 17.42 4.51 -4.99
N ALA A 867 16.81 3.66 -5.81
CA ALA A 867 15.39 3.70 -6.20
C ALA A 867 14.39 3.25 -5.10
N GLY A 868 14.61 3.67 -3.85
CA GLY A 868 13.77 3.35 -2.69
C GLY A 868 13.27 1.90 -2.65
N ALA A 869 11.97 1.70 -2.42
CA ALA A 869 11.27 0.41 -2.41
C ALA A 869 11.40 -0.41 -3.73
N ALA A 870 11.65 0.25 -4.86
CA ALA A 870 11.87 -0.39 -6.16
C ALA A 870 13.32 -0.89 -6.36
N SER A 871 14.28 -0.51 -5.50
CA SER A 871 15.71 -0.84 -5.63
C SER A 871 15.97 -2.33 -5.85
N GLY A 872 15.36 -3.20 -5.05
CA GLY A 872 15.54 -4.64 -5.16
C GLY A 872 15.06 -5.23 -6.50
N LEU A 873 13.95 -4.73 -7.06
CA LEU A 873 13.49 -5.15 -8.39
C LEU A 873 14.30 -4.52 -9.52
N ALA A 874 14.85 -3.31 -9.36
CA ALA A 874 15.79 -2.75 -10.34
C ALA A 874 17.01 -3.67 -10.53
N SER A 875 17.60 -4.14 -9.41
CA SER A 875 18.67 -5.14 -9.42
C SER A 875 18.22 -6.48 -10.03
N LEU A 876 16.99 -6.95 -9.74
CA LEU A 876 16.47 -8.21 -10.29
C LEU A 876 16.21 -8.16 -11.80
N VAL A 877 15.65 -7.05 -12.30
CA VAL A 877 15.42 -6.81 -13.74
C VAL A 877 16.77 -6.76 -14.46
N LYS A 878 17.74 -5.99 -13.96
CA LYS A 878 19.11 -5.97 -14.47
C LYS A 878 19.68 -7.39 -14.54
N THR A 879 19.62 -8.14 -13.44
CA THR A 879 20.18 -9.49 -13.35
C THR A 879 19.52 -10.46 -14.33
N SER A 880 18.20 -10.36 -14.52
CA SER A 880 17.45 -11.17 -15.49
C SER A 880 17.80 -10.81 -16.94
N LEU A 881 18.02 -9.53 -17.25
CA LEU A 881 18.53 -9.09 -18.55
C LEU A 881 19.97 -9.59 -18.80
N CYS A 882 20.82 -9.64 -17.77
CA CYS A 882 22.18 -10.19 -17.86
C CYS A 882 22.17 -11.69 -18.23
N LEU A 883 21.33 -12.48 -17.53
CA LEU A 883 21.14 -13.91 -17.80
C LEU A 883 20.55 -14.16 -19.19
N TYR A 884 19.56 -13.35 -19.61
CA TYR A 884 18.89 -13.49 -20.90
C TYR A 884 19.81 -13.14 -22.08
N ASN A 885 20.53 -12.02 -22.01
CA ASN A 885 21.44 -11.59 -23.09
C ASN A 885 22.81 -12.26 -23.04
N GLU A 886 23.11 -13.03 -21.99
CA GLU A 886 24.40 -13.71 -21.77
C GLU A 886 25.58 -12.72 -21.64
N ILE A 887 25.35 -11.59 -20.97
CA ILE A 887 26.31 -10.48 -20.79
C ILE A 887 26.35 -10.06 -19.31
N ILE A 888 27.56 -9.80 -18.80
CA ILE A 888 27.79 -9.15 -17.50
C ILE A 888 28.19 -7.68 -17.75
N PRO A 889 27.44 -6.69 -17.20
CA PRO A 889 27.72 -5.27 -17.38
C PRO A 889 28.84 -4.78 -16.45
N PRO A 890 29.48 -3.63 -16.75
CA PRO A 890 30.52 -3.07 -15.90
C PRO A 890 29.98 -2.49 -14.58
N LEU A 891 30.76 -2.62 -13.50
CA LEU A 891 30.53 -1.89 -12.25
C LEU A 891 30.97 -0.44 -12.42
N LYS A 892 30.00 0.44 -12.71
CA LYS A 892 30.24 1.86 -12.93
C LYS A 892 30.82 2.55 -11.68
N ASN A 893 31.78 3.44 -11.91
CA ASN A 893 32.54 4.24 -10.92
C ASN A 893 33.52 3.47 -10.02
N PHE A 894 33.68 2.16 -10.16
CA PHE A 894 34.76 1.43 -9.49
C PHE A 894 36.11 1.64 -10.21
N ILE A 895 37.18 1.86 -9.42
CA ILE A 895 38.57 1.97 -9.87
C ILE A 895 39.49 1.07 -9.02
N GLU A 896 39.39 1.17 -7.70
CA GLU A 896 40.21 0.40 -6.74
C GLU A 896 39.49 0.24 -5.40
N SER A 897 39.43 -0.98 -4.87
CA SER A 897 38.76 -1.27 -3.59
C SER A 897 39.38 -0.53 -2.41
N GLY A 898 38.53 -0.01 -1.52
CA GLY A 898 38.96 0.47 -0.21
C GLY A 898 39.56 -0.66 0.65
N ASN A 899 40.43 -0.31 1.60
CA ASN A 899 41.09 -1.31 2.46
C ASN A 899 40.11 -2.06 3.38
N GLN A 900 38.94 -1.49 3.68
CA GLN A 900 37.88 -2.14 4.47
C GLN A 900 36.77 -2.77 3.61
N THR A 901 36.74 -2.50 2.30
CA THR A 901 35.75 -3.02 1.33
C THR A 901 36.40 -3.99 0.33
N ARG A 902 37.61 -4.48 0.64
CA ARG A 902 38.41 -5.32 -0.25
C ARG A 902 37.82 -6.73 -0.32
N LEU A 903 37.25 -7.05 -1.48
CA LEU A 903 36.92 -8.43 -1.82
C LEU A 903 38.19 -9.26 -2.08
N ASN A 904 38.12 -10.54 -1.76
CA ASN A 904 39.20 -11.51 -1.91
C ASN A 904 39.28 -12.06 -3.36
N GLY A 905 40.16 -13.04 -3.59
CA GLY A 905 40.38 -13.65 -4.91
C GLY A 905 39.18 -14.41 -5.50
N ALA A 906 38.10 -14.63 -4.74
CA ALA A 906 36.86 -15.24 -5.24
C ALA A 906 35.93 -14.23 -5.95
N PHE A 907 36.37 -12.98 -6.16
CA PHE A 907 35.61 -11.94 -6.85
C PHE A 907 36.43 -11.12 -7.85
N HIS A 908 35.75 -10.58 -8.85
CA HIS A 908 36.29 -9.57 -9.75
C HIS A 908 35.25 -8.48 -10.08
N MET A 909 35.75 -7.27 -10.39
CA MET A 909 34.92 -6.12 -10.78
C MET A 909 35.01 -5.93 -12.30
N PRO A 910 33.94 -6.18 -13.09
CA PRO A 910 33.97 -5.93 -14.53
C PRO A 910 34.09 -4.44 -14.82
N SER A 911 35.12 -4.01 -15.56
CA SER A 911 35.35 -2.60 -15.94
C SER A 911 34.82 -2.25 -17.34
N PHE A 912 34.44 -3.26 -18.12
CA PHE A 912 33.80 -3.18 -19.43
C PHE A 912 32.79 -4.33 -19.57
N PRO A 913 31.87 -4.31 -20.54
CA PRO A 913 30.86 -5.36 -20.71
C PRO A 913 31.51 -6.67 -21.17
N GLN A 914 31.18 -7.77 -20.51
CA GLN A 914 31.78 -9.08 -20.74
C GLN A 914 30.73 -10.08 -21.21
N TYR A 915 31.08 -10.94 -22.17
CA TYR A 915 30.26 -12.12 -22.47
C TYR A 915 30.30 -13.07 -21.27
N TRP A 916 29.14 -13.57 -20.87
CA TRP A 916 28.99 -14.59 -19.82
C TRP A 916 29.01 -15.96 -20.49
N PRO A 917 30.11 -16.73 -20.49
CA PRO A 917 30.06 -18.12 -20.97
C PRO A 917 29.16 -18.98 -20.07
N ARG A 918 28.56 -20.04 -20.61
CA ARG A 918 27.98 -21.11 -19.79
C ARG A 918 29.11 -22.05 -19.38
N ASP A 919 29.29 -22.27 -18.08
CA ASP A 919 30.27 -23.24 -17.59
C ASP A 919 29.81 -24.69 -17.84
N ARG A 920 30.73 -25.52 -18.33
CA ARG A 920 30.53 -26.97 -18.50
C ARG A 920 30.72 -27.77 -17.21
N LYS A 921 31.42 -27.21 -16.20
CA LYS A 921 31.68 -27.80 -14.87
C LYS A 921 30.47 -27.63 -13.93
N TYR A 922 29.88 -26.43 -13.86
CA TYR A 922 28.84 -26.11 -12.86
C TYR A 922 27.40 -25.98 -13.38
N GLY A 923 27.18 -25.98 -14.71
CA GLY A 923 25.84 -26.15 -15.31
C GLY A 923 25.26 -24.89 -15.97
N PRO A 924 24.02 -24.45 -15.68
CA PRO A 924 23.47 -23.20 -16.21
C PRO A 924 24.16 -21.98 -15.57
N ARG A 925 23.99 -20.78 -16.15
CA ARG A 925 24.47 -19.54 -15.52
C ARG A 925 23.58 -19.23 -14.32
N ARG A 926 24.18 -18.82 -13.21
CA ARG A 926 23.47 -18.43 -11.99
C ARG A 926 23.95 -17.11 -11.45
N ALA A 927 22.99 -16.29 -11.06
CA ALA A 927 23.19 -15.02 -10.41
C ALA A 927 22.62 -15.05 -8.98
N CYS A 928 23.15 -14.20 -8.12
CA CYS A 928 22.48 -13.79 -6.89
C CYS A 928 22.15 -12.29 -6.96
N THR A 929 20.94 -11.90 -6.57
CA THR A 929 20.52 -10.51 -6.39
C THR A 929 20.30 -10.22 -4.91
N CYS A 930 20.79 -9.09 -4.40
CA CYS A 930 20.71 -8.69 -2.99
C CYS A 930 19.91 -7.39 -2.79
N ALA A 931 19.21 -7.30 -1.65
CA ALA A 931 18.80 -6.03 -1.04
C ALA A 931 19.00 -6.05 0.48
N MET A 932 19.63 -5.00 1.01
CA MET A 932 19.77 -4.66 2.42
C MET A 932 18.86 -3.47 2.76
N THR A 933 18.41 -3.36 4.02
CA THR A 933 17.62 -2.23 4.52
C THR A 933 18.31 -1.51 5.69
N THR A 934 18.07 -0.21 5.88
CA THR A 934 18.58 0.53 7.05
C THR A 934 18.04 0.02 8.39
N ASP A 935 16.89 -0.66 8.36
CA ASP A 935 16.21 -1.29 9.50
C ASP A 935 16.56 -2.78 9.71
N GLY A 936 17.63 -3.27 9.07
CA GLY A 936 18.30 -4.51 9.50
C GLY A 936 17.91 -5.79 8.77
N ASN A 937 17.11 -5.71 7.70
CA ASN A 937 16.69 -6.84 6.89
C ASN A 937 17.64 -7.06 5.69
N CYS A 938 17.89 -8.33 5.36
CA CYS A 938 18.62 -8.76 4.16
C CYS A 938 17.78 -9.75 3.35
N MET A 939 17.60 -9.53 2.05
CA MET A 939 16.96 -10.47 1.12
C MET A 939 17.88 -10.83 -0.05
N HIS A 940 17.98 -12.12 -0.34
CA HIS A 940 18.76 -12.67 -1.45
C HIS A 940 17.90 -13.53 -2.38
N VAL A 941 18.08 -13.38 -3.69
CA VAL A 941 17.35 -14.14 -4.72
C VAL A 941 18.34 -14.78 -5.69
N ILE A 942 18.23 -16.09 -5.86
CA ILE A 942 18.99 -16.86 -6.85
C ILE A 942 18.20 -16.93 -8.16
N LEU A 943 18.83 -16.48 -9.24
CA LEU A 943 18.30 -16.54 -10.60
C LEU A 943 19.16 -17.46 -11.48
N GLU A 944 18.52 -18.21 -12.37
CA GLU A 944 19.15 -19.17 -13.28
C GLU A 944 18.78 -18.89 -14.75
N SER A 945 19.73 -19.08 -15.67
CA SER A 945 19.47 -18.91 -17.11
C SER A 945 18.65 -20.07 -17.66
N PHE A 946 17.47 -19.80 -18.20
CA PHE A 946 16.70 -20.81 -18.92
C PHE A 946 17.38 -21.19 -20.24
N LYS A 947 17.37 -22.47 -20.59
CA LYS A 947 17.85 -22.96 -21.88
C LYS A 947 17.06 -24.21 -22.28
N ASP A 948 16.19 -24.07 -23.27
CA ASP A 948 15.46 -25.18 -23.86
C ASP A 948 16.07 -25.55 -25.22
N GLU A 949 16.25 -26.85 -25.45
CA GLU A 949 16.82 -27.41 -26.68
C GLU A 949 15.78 -27.61 -27.79
N SER A 950 14.50 -27.41 -27.47
CA SER A 950 13.37 -27.37 -28.41
C SER A 950 13.12 -25.98 -29.03
N LEU A 951 13.83 -24.93 -28.58
CA LEU A 951 13.76 -23.51 -29.03
C LEU A 951 14.08 -23.23 -30.52
N LYS A 952 14.02 -24.23 -31.41
CA LYS A 952 14.16 -24.07 -32.87
C LYS A 952 13.01 -23.27 -33.51
N GLN A 953 12.01 -22.84 -32.73
CA GLN A 953 10.85 -22.04 -33.15
C GLN A 953 10.64 -20.77 -32.29
N MET A 954 11.72 -20.13 -31.81
CA MET A 954 11.59 -18.78 -31.23
C MET A 954 11.01 -17.80 -32.27
N PRO A 955 10.00 -16.98 -31.94
CA PRO A 955 9.48 -15.96 -32.86
C PRO A 955 10.57 -14.97 -33.28
N GLU A 956 10.60 -14.59 -34.56
CA GLU A 956 11.70 -13.81 -35.15
C GLU A 956 12.00 -12.52 -34.38
N LYS A 957 10.95 -11.80 -33.94
CA LYS A 957 11.02 -10.60 -33.09
C LYS A 957 11.92 -10.81 -31.86
N VAL A 958 11.66 -11.86 -31.09
CA VAL A 958 12.38 -12.21 -29.86
C VAL A 958 13.84 -12.60 -30.18
N SER A 959 14.06 -13.25 -31.33
CA SER A 959 15.41 -13.59 -31.82
C SER A 959 16.22 -12.36 -32.27
N GLY A 960 15.54 -11.30 -32.71
CA GLY A 960 16.14 -10.03 -33.11
C GLY A 960 16.51 -9.15 -31.92
N GLU A 961 15.58 -9.01 -30.97
CA GLU A 961 15.80 -8.30 -29.69
C GLU A 961 17.08 -8.79 -28.98
N ARG A 962 17.22 -10.12 -28.84
CA ARG A 962 18.39 -10.79 -28.21
C ARG A 962 19.71 -10.60 -28.97
N LYS A 963 19.68 -10.14 -30.23
CA LYS A 963 20.87 -9.82 -31.04
C LYS A 963 21.18 -8.32 -31.11
N SER A 964 20.21 -7.45 -30.83
CA SER A 964 20.38 -6.00 -30.97
C SER A 964 21.26 -5.33 -29.90
N ALA A 965 21.54 -6.03 -28.79
CA ALA A 965 22.19 -5.47 -27.59
C ALA A 965 23.61 -4.89 -27.78
N LEU A 966 24.23 -5.06 -28.96
CA LEU A 966 25.60 -4.60 -29.27
C LEU A 966 25.72 -3.84 -30.61
N ILE A 967 24.62 -3.53 -31.31
CA ILE A 967 24.68 -2.75 -32.56
C ILE A 967 24.57 -1.26 -32.22
N ALA A 968 25.73 -0.62 -32.02
CA ALA A 968 25.82 0.84 -31.90
C ALA A 968 25.81 1.47 -33.31
N GLU A 969 24.66 1.96 -33.76
CA GLU A 969 24.61 2.83 -34.95
C GLU A 969 25.14 4.24 -34.60
N PRO A 970 25.85 4.93 -35.52
CA PRO A 970 26.31 6.29 -35.27
C PRO A 970 25.14 7.27 -35.29
N MET A 971 24.91 8.00 -34.19
CA MET A 971 23.88 9.03 -34.16
C MET A 971 24.21 10.18 -35.13
N PRO A 972 23.25 10.65 -35.94
CA PRO A 972 23.34 11.96 -36.59
C PRO A 972 23.41 13.08 -35.54
N VAL A 973 24.16 14.14 -35.84
CA VAL A 973 24.15 15.37 -35.02
C VAL A 973 23.02 16.25 -35.50
N ASP A 974 21.99 16.43 -34.67
CA ASP A 974 20.92 17.40 -34.94
C ASP A 974 21.37 18.83 -34.58
N LEU A 975 21.00 19.79 -35.42
CA LEU A 975 21.45 21.18 -35.41
C LEU A 975 20.37 22.17 -34.93
N GLU A 976 19.14 21.74 -34.63
CA GLU A 976 18.07 22.64 -34.14
C GLU A 976 18.36 23.31 -32.77
N LYS A 977 19.49 22.99 -32.13
CA LYS A 977 19.97 23.59 -30.88
C LYS A 977 20.45 25.06 -31.00
N LEU A 978 19.89 25.81 -31.96
CA LEU A 978 20.40 27.10 -32.43
C LEU A 978 19.49 28.32 -32.13
N TYR A 979 18.20 28.15 -31.77
CA TYR A 979 17.28 29.29 -31.61
C TYR A 979 16.24 29.18 -30.46
N GLY A 980 16.29 30.13 -29.51
CA GLY A 980 15.11 30.95 -29.18
C GLY A 980 14.12 30.57 -28.05
N THR A 981 14.57 30.58 -26.79
CA THR A 981 13.84 31.03 -25.57
C THR A 981 12.33 31.43 -25.59
N GLY A 982 11.55 30.98 -24.58
CA GLY A 982 10.75 31.91 -23.74
C GLY A 982 9.33 31.50 -23.23
N ALA A 983 8.99 32.01 -22.03
CA ALA A 983 7.66 32.12 -21.37
C ALA A 983 7.12 30.93 -20.51
N TYR A 984 6.12 31.24 -19.66
CA TYR A 984 5.61 30.46 -18.51
C TYR A 984 4.06 30.54 -18.46
N SER A 985 3.37 29.44 -18.09
CA SER A 985 1.98 29.42 -17.60
C SER A 985 1.69 28.04 -16.93
N PRO A 986 0.69 27.89 -16.03
CA PRO A 986 0.52 26.67 -15.23
C PRO A 986 -0.43 25.61 -15.83
N ALA A 987 -0.33 24.39 -15.28
CA ALA A 987 -1.31 23.28 -15.30
C ALA A 987 -1.82 22.74 -16.67
N ILE A 988 -1.34 21.53 -17.00
CA ILE A 988 -1.93 20.49 -17.88
C ILE A 988 -3.06 20.93 -18.84
N GLU A 989 -2.73 21.11 -20.12
CA GLU A 989 -3.33 20.33 -21.22
C GLU A 989 -2.57 20.53 -22.55
N GLU A 990 -2.02 19.44 -23.10
CA GLU A 990 -1.66 19.41 -24.54
C GLU A 990 -1.84 17.97 -25.08
N ILE A 991 -2.97 17.73 -25.75
CA ILE A 991 -3.32 16.41 -26.29
C ILE A 991 -2.68 16.25 -27.67
N SER A 992 -1.42 15.82 -27.69
CA SER A 992 -0.75 15.44 -28.94
C SER A 992 -1.48 14.26 -29.61
N LYS A 993 -1.73 14.37 -30.92
CA LYS A 993 -2.37 13.34 -31.73
C LYS A 993 -1.36 12.69 -32.67
N GLU A 994 -0.63 11.69 -32.20
CA GLU A 994 0.03 10.75 -33.11
C GLU A 994 -0.07 9.31 -32.61
N LYS A 995 -0.28 8.38 -33.55
CA LYS A 995 -0.62 6.96 -33.33
C LYS A 995 -1.80 6.71 -32.37
N SER A 996 -2.99 7.09 -32.83
CA SER A 996 -4.32 6.56 -32.43
C SER A 996 -4.79 6.69 -30.98
N GLY A 997 -3.97 7.15 -30.04
CA GLY A 997 -4.37 7.43 -28.64
C GLY A 997 -4.43 8.92 -28.31
N ARG A 998 -5.07 9.27 -27.18
CA ARG A 998 -4.80 10.52 -26.47
C ARG A 998 -3.74 10.23 -25.40
N GLN A 999 -2.71 11.06 -25.31
CA GLN A 999 -1.70 11.00 -24.26
C GLN A 999 -1.93 12.10 -23.21
N VAL A 1000 -1.63 11.82 -21.94
CA VAL A 1000 -1.55 12.79 -20.85
C VAL A 1000 -0.12 12.83 -20.34
N ARG A 1001 0.38 14.05 -20.10
CA ARG A 1001 1.73 14.34 -19.60
C ARG A 1001 1.60 15.04 -18.25
N LEU A 1002 2.20 14.44 -17.22
CA LEU A 1002 2.29 14.99 -15.87
C LEU A 1002 3.73 15.43 -15.62
N ILE A 1003 3.92 16.57 -14.97
CA ILE A 1003 5.23 17.12 -14.60
C ILE A 1003 5.45 16.88 -13.11
N VAL A 1004 6.68 16.59 -12.70
CA VAL A 1004 7.01 16.22 -11.32
C VAL A 1004 7.63 17.41 -10.57
N GLY A 1005 6.93 17.89 -9.55
CA GLY A 1005 7.21 19.17 -8.90
C GLY A 1005 6.71 20.38 -9.70
N GLY A 1006 6.88 21.56 -9.14
CA GLY A 1006 6.47 22.83 -9.75
C GLY A 1006 6.84 24.03 -8.88
N LYS A 1007 5.99 25.05 -8.90
CA LYS A 1007 6.08 26.19 -7.97
C LYS A 1007 4.78 26.34 -7.23
N ILE A 1008 4.88 26.57 -5.93
CA ILE A 1008 3.76 27.02 -5.12
C ILE A 1008 3.42 28.45 -5.61
N PRO A 1009 2.17 28.78 -5.98
CA PRO A 1009 1.75 30.16 -6.17
C PRO A 1009 2.24 31.06 -5.03
N SER A 1010 2.73 32.27 -5.32
CA SER A 1010 3.01 33.25 -4.27
C SER A 1010 1.68 33.72 -3.70
N PRO A 1011 1.37 33.48 -2.41
CA PRO A 1011 0.13 33.97 -1.83
C PRO A 1011 0.23 35.48 -1.61
N SER A 1012 -0.88 36.21 -1.75
CA SER A 1012 -0.96 37.62 -1.42
C SER A 1012 -1.03 37.84 0.10
N LEU A 1013 -0.64 39.02 0.56
CA LEU A 1013 -0.79 39.44 1.95
C LEU A 1013 -2.18 40.07 2.18
N PRO A 1014 -2.73 40.00 3.39
CA PRO A 1014 -4.03 40.59 3.70
C PRO A 1014 -3.93 42.12 3.55
N GLY A 1015 -4.79 42.69 2.71
CA GLY A 1015 -4.82 44.12 2.41
C GLY A 1015 -3.89 44.59 1.29
N THR A 1016 -3.06 43.72 0.67
CA THR A 1016 -2.35 44.11 -0.56
C THR A 1016 -3.28 44.01 -1.77
N GLU A 1017 -4.00 45.11 -2.07
CA GLU A 1017 -4.64 45.31 -3.37
C GLU A 1017 -3.58 45.42 -4.48
N ASP A 1018 -3.14 44.28 -5.01
CA ASP A 1018 -2.77 44.23 -6.43
C ASP A 1018 -4.05 44.50 -7.22
N ARG A 1019 -4.25 45.76 -7.61
CA ARG A 1019 -5.38 46.15 -8.45
C ARG A 1019 -5.31 45.33 -9.74
N PRO A 1020 -6.33 44.52 -10.07
CA PRO A 1020 -6.33 43.84 -11.36
C PRO A 1020 -6.36 44.91 -12.46
N ASP A 1021 -5.36 44.91 -13.33
CA ASP A 1021 -5.24 45.89 -14.42
C ASP A 1021 -6.25 45.56 -15.54
N CYS A 1022 -7.53 45.82 -15.27
CA CYS A 1022 -8.69 45.49 -16.09
C CYS A 1022 -8.79 46.30 -17.40
N HIS A 1023 -7.65 46.69 -17.99
CA HIS A 1023 -7.58 47.52 -19.19
C HIS A 1023 -6.63 46.96 -20.27
N ARG A 1024 -6.74 45.65 -20.57
CA ARG A 1024 -6.51 45.14 -21.94
C ARG A 1024 -7.24 43.83 -22.28
N GLU A 1025 -7.50 43.70 -23.59
CA GLU A 1025 -7.85 42.46 -24.32
C GLU A 1025 -9.24 41.82 -24.09
N LEU A 1026 -10.28 42.65 -23.88
CA LEU A 1026 -11.64 42.33 -24.37
C LEU A 1026 -12.06 43.30 -25.51
N ALA A 1027 -11.48 43.14 -26.71
CA ALA A 1027 -12.04 43.65 -27.98
C ALA A 1027 -11.20 43.27 -29.23
N ARG A 1028 -11.38 42.06 -29.79
CA ARG A 1028 -11.00 41.74 -31.19
C ARG A 1028 -12.00 40.81 -31.88
N GLN A 1029 -13.16 41.35 -32.24
CA GLN A 1029 -13.91 40.88 -33.42
C GLN A 1029 -13.60 41.79 -34.63
N PRO A 1030 -13.72 41.30 -35.88
CA PRO A 1030 -13.13 41.96 -37.04
C PRO A 1030 -13.86 43.24 -37.49
N SER A 1031 -13.11 44.08 -38.19
CA SER A 1031 -13.52 45.43 -38.60
C SER A 1031 -14.53 45.46 -39.76
N LYS A 1032 -15.49 46.39 -39.67
CA LYS A 1032 -16.14 47.02 -40.84
C LYS A 1032 -16.19 48.54 -40.70
N ALA A 1033 -16.49 49.23 -41.80
CA ALA A 1033 -15.99 50.56 -42.13
C ALA A 1033 -16.57 51.76 -41.35
N ARG A 1034 -15.92 52.92 -41.53
CA ARG A 1034 -16.11 54.21 -40.85
C ARG A 1034 -17.22 55.11 -41.44
N ARG A 1035 -17.93 55.84 -40.55
CA ARG A 1035 -18.37 57.27 -40.67
C ARG A 1035 -19.45 57.61 -41.75
N PRO A 1036 -20.02 58.84 -41.75
CA PRO A 1036 -20.68 59.55 -40.64
C PRO A 1036 -22.02 60.26 -41.07
N GLY A 1037 -22.88 60.72 -40.15
CA GLY A 1037 -24.10 61.46 -40.55
C GLY A 1037 -24.86 62.21 -39.44
N ALA A 1038 -24.91 63.54 -39.54
CA ALA A 1038 -25.42 64.53 -38.59
C ALA A 1038 -26.96 64.58 -38.30
N ARG A 1039 -27.27 65.32 -37.21
CA ARG A 1039 -28.45 66.17 -36.92
C ARG A 1039 -29.77 65.57 -36.38
N GLU A 1040 -30.33 66.33 -35.43
CA GLU A 1040 -31.71 66.27 -34.93
C GLU A 1040 -32.70 66.84 -35.96
N VAL A 1041 -33.93 66.29 -36.02
CA VAL A 1041 -35.16 67.01 -36.41
C VAL A 1041 -36.34 66.45 -35.58
N ARG A 1042 -37.34 67.28 -35.26
CA ARG A 1042 -38.59 66.91 -34.57
C ARG A 1042 -39.60 66.25 -35.54
N GLY A 1043 -40.47 65.34 -35.08
CA GLY A 1043 -41.56 64.82 -35.93
C GLY A 1043 -42.61 63.96 -35.21
N GLN A 1044 -43.83 64.49 -35.14
CA GLN A 1044 -45.07 63.94 -34.58
C GLN A 1044 -45.54 62.56 -35.12
N GLY A 1045 -46.37 61.85 -34.33
CA GLY A 1045 -47.71 61.47 -34.82
C GLY A 1045 -48.24 60.04 -34.58
N LEU A 1046 -49.51 59.97 -34.14
CA LEU A 1046 -50.44 58.82 -34.02
C LEU A 1046 -50.10 57.76 -32.93
N GLU A 1047 -50.97 57.37 -31.99
CA GLU A 1047 -52.38 56.88 -32.06
C GLU A 1047 -52.51 55.48 -32.71
N VAL A 1048 -53.30 54.50 -32.25
CA VAL A 1048 -54.21 54.28 -31.09
C VAL A 1048 -54.35 52.72 -30.91
N SER A 1049 -54.82 52.05 -29.83
CA SER A 1049 -55.93 52.25 -28.87
C SER A 1049 -55.64 51.65 -27.47
N ILE A 1050 -56.67 51.61 -26.60
CA ILE A 1050 -56.86 50.64 -25.48
C ILE A 1050 -58.24 49.95 -25.69
N PRO A 1051 -58.57 48.80 -25.04
CA PRO A 1051 -59.19 48.83 -23.70
C PRO A 1051 -58.61 47.76 -22.73
N ALA A 1052 -58.56 47.88 -21.40
CA ALA A 1052 -59.27 48.71 -20.41
C ALA A 1052 -60.65 48.18 -19.95
N GLU A 1053 -60.67 47.49 -18.80
CA GLU A 1053 -61.80 47.35 -17.87
C GLU A 1053 -61.32 46.80 -16.51
N ALA A 1054 -62.10 46.91 -15.44
CA ALA A 1054 -62.16 48.05 -14.50
C ALA A 1054 -62.90 47.60 -13.22
N GLY A 1055 -62.49 48.06 -12.03
CA GLY A 1055 -63.22 47.72 -10.79
C GLY A 1055 -62.52 48.04 -9.47
N SER A 1056 -63.12 48.93 -8.68
CA SER A 1056 -62.79 49.29 -7.29
C SER A 1056 -64.13 49.56 -6.55
N PRO A 1057 -64.26 50.10 -5.31
CA PRO A 1057 -63.24 50.52 -4.32
C PRO A 1057 -63.57 50.21 -2.81
N LEU A 1058 -62.60 50.47 -1.89
CA LEU A 1058 -62.74 50.67 -0.41
C LEU A 1058 -63.24 49.44 0.42
N HIS A 1059 -62.90 49.18 1.70
CA HIS A 1059 -62.13 49.80 2.81
C HIS A 1059 -61.74 48.62 3.80
N SER A 1060 -61.01 48.70 4.93
CA SER A 1060 -60.28 49.74 5.70
C SER A 1060 -59.34 49.07 6.74
N ASP A 1061 -58.26 49.77 7.14
CA ASP A 1061 -57.51 49.75 8.42
C ASP A 1061 -57.15 48.42 9.15
N ARG A 1062 -55.85 48.03 9.05
CA ARG A 1062 -54.89 47.84 10.18
C ARG A 1062 -53.46 47.54 9.65
N HIS A 1063 -52.43 48.00 10.36
CA HIS A 1063 -51.00 47.84 10.04
C HIS A 1063 -50.35 46.66 10.82
N PRO A 1064 -49.06 46.30 10.58
CA PRO A 1064 -48.38 46.02 9.31
C PRO A 1064 -47.55 44.69 9.35
N VAL A 1065 -47.14 44.13 8.20
CA VAL A 1065 -46.22 42.96 8.11
C VAL A 1065 -45.28 43.11 6.89
N PRO A 1066 -43.97 42.81 6.99
CA PRO A 1066 -43.03 42.88 5.86
C PRO A 1066 -43.04 41.59 5.01
N GLY A 1067 -43.01 41.70 3.68
CA GLY A 1067 -43.24 40.54 2.80
C GLY A 1067 -42.77 40.61 1.33
N ASP A 1068 -41.67 41.29 1.02
CA ASP A 1068 -41.18 41.46 -0.38
C ASP A 1068 -39.78 40.86 -0.68
N ARG A 1069 -39.22 40.00 0.19
CA ARG A 1069 -37.96 39.26 -0.10
C ARG A 1069 -38.13 37.77 -0.36
N TYR A 1070 -39.29 37.19 -0.04
CA TYR A 1070 -39.54 35.76 -0.26
C TYR A 1070 -40.01 35.44 -1.69
N SER A 1071 -40.66 36.38 -2.37
CA SER A 1071 -41.18 36.23 -3.74
C SER A 1071 -40.05 36.08 -4.77
N GLU A 1072 -39.06 36.96 -4.75
CA GLU A 1072 -37.88 36.87 -5.63
C GLU A 1072 -37.08 35.59 -5.38
N MET A 1073 -36.81 35.27 -4.11
CA MET A 1073 -36.02 34.08 -3.76
C MET A 1073 -36.69 32.75 -4.15
N ILE A 1074 -38.04 32.68 -4.11
CA ILE A 1074 -38.80 31.53 -4.61
C ILE A 1074 -38.77 31.44 -6.13
N ASN A 1075 -38.83 32.58 -6.84
CA ASN A 1075 -38.72 32.61 -8.30
C ASN A 1075 -37.33 32.15 -8.78
N ASP A 1076 -36.25 32.60 -8.15
CA ASP A 1076 -34.89 32.19 -8.47
C ASP A 1076 -34.64 30.70 -8.15
N MET A 1077 -35.13 30.20 -7.01
CA MET A 1077 -35.12 28.76 -6.71
C MET A 1077 -35.89 27.97 -7.78
N THR A 1078 -37.06 28.44 -8.20
CA THR A 1078 -37.89 27.75 -9.22
C THR A 1078 -37.19 27.76 -10.58
N ALA A 1079 -36.54 28.85 -10.96
CA ALA A 1079 -35.74 28.94 -12.18
C ALA A 1079 -34.51 28.02 -12.15
N SER A 1080 -33.81 27.95 -11.00
CA SER A 1080 -32.65 27.07 -10.80
C SER A 1080 -33.05 25.59 -10.84
N ILE A 1081 -34.10 25.19 -10.12
CA ILE A 1081 -34.66 23.82 -10.14
C ILE A 1081 -35.08 23.45 -11.57
N LYS A 1082 -35.71 24.37 -12.31
CA LYS A 1082 -36.07 24.11 -13.70
C LYS A 1082 -34.84 23.92 -14.59
N ALA A 1083 -33.85 24.81 -14.51
CA ALA A 1083 -32.61 24.69 -15.29
C ALA A 1083 -31.86 23.37 -15.00
N THR A 1084 -31.83 22.94 -13.73
CA THR A 1084 -31.29 21.62 -13.33
C THR A 1084 -32.10 20.47 -13.91
N THR A 1085 -33.44 20.58 -13.92
CA THR A 1085 -34.34 19.56 -14.50
C THR A 1085 -34.18 19.45 -16.00
N ASP A 1086 -34.15 20.58 -16.71
CA ASP A 1086 -33.96 20.65 -18.17
C ASP A 1086 -32.57 20.09 -18.57
N ALA A 1087 -31.53 20.36 -17.79
CA ALA A 1087 -30.21 19.76 -17.97
C ALA A 1087 -30.19 18.24 -17.70
N HIS A 1088 -30.92 17.77 -16.68
CA HIS A 1088 -31.02 16.33 -16.37
C HIS A 1088 -31.80 15.56 -17.44
N MET A 1089 -32.87 16.15 -17.99
CA MET A 1089 -33.59 15.60 -19.15
C MET A 1089 -32.68 15.54 -20.39
N THR A 1090 -31.92 16.61 -20.67
CA THR A 1090 -30.96 16.62 -21.78
C THR A 1090 -29.89 15.53 -21.63
N PHE A 1091 -29.43 15.24 -20.40
CA PHE A 1091 -28.52 14.14 -20.11
C PHE A 1091 -29.16 12.76 -20.31
N LEU A 1092 -30.42 12.58 -19.90
CA LEU A 1092 -31.17 11.34 -20.12
C LEU A 1092 -31.43 11.07 -21.61
N ASP A 1093 -31.78 12.10 -22.40
CA ASP A 1093 -31.94 11.96 -23.85
C ASP A 1093 -30.61 11.63 -24.53
N PHE A 1094 -29.51 12.28 -24.15
CA PHE A 1094 -28.17 11.91 -24.61
C PHE A 1094 -27.80 10.46 -24.23
N SER A 1095 -28.12 10.02 -23.02
CA SER A 1095 -27.91 8.63 -22.59
C SER A 1095 -28.76 7.63 -23.39
N ASN A 1096 -30.02 7.97 -23.70
CA ASN A 1096 -30.90 7.15 -24.51
C ASN A 1096 -30.41 7.03 -25.96
N ASP A 1097 -29.92 8.11 -26.55
CA ASP A 1097 -29.36 8.08 -27.91
C ASP A 1097 -27.98 7.40 -27.95
N LEU A 1098 -27.19 7.48 -26.88
CA LEU A 1098 -25.99 6.66 -26.72
C LEU A 1098 -26.34 5.16 -26.68
N THR A 1099 -27.35 4.76 -25.88
CA THR A 1099 -27.81 3.37 -25.82
C THR A 1099 -28.32 2.88 -27.18
N LYS A 1100 -29.13 3.67 -27.89
CA LYS A 1100 -29.58 3.32 -29.27
C LYS A 1100 -28.41 3.24 -30.27
N ALA A 1101 -27.34 4.02 -30.07
CA ALA A 1101 -26.14 3.90 -30.90
C ALA A 1101 -25.36 2.60 -30.61
N PHE A 1102 -25.29 2.17 -29.34
CA PHE A 1102 -24.75 0.86 -28.95
C PHE A 1102 -25.59 -0.30 -29.51
N GLU A 1103 -26.92 -0.27 -29.36
CA GLU A 1103 -27.86 -1.26 -29.94
C GLU A 1103 -27.84 -1.34 -31.49
N LYS A 1104 -27.14 -0.41 -32.15
CA LYS A 1104 -27.00 -0.36 -33.61
C LYS A 1104 -25.57 -0.65 -34.09
N THR A 1105 -24.66 -0.93 -33.15
CA THR A 1105 -23.23 -1.20 -33.39
C THR A 1105 -22.82 -2.61 -32.93
N PHE A 1106 -23.66 -3.26 -32.11
CA PHE A 1106 -23.55 -4.65 -31.66
C PHE A 1106 -24.75 -5.48 -32.14
#